data_AF-A0A2J8UTB1-F1
#
_entry.id   AF-A0A2J8UTB1-F1
#
_cell.length_a   1.000
_cell.length_b   1.000
_cell.length_c   1.000
_cell.angle_alpha   90.00
_cell.angle_beta   90.00
_cell.angle_gamma   90.00
#
_symmetry.space_group_name_H-M   'P 1'
#
loop_
_entity.id
_entity.type
_entity.pdbx_description
1 polymer ?
#
loop_
_entity_poly.entity_id
_entity_poly.type
_entity_poly.pdbx_seq_one_letter_code
_entity_poly.pdbx_strand_id
1 'polypeptide(L)'
;MPALARGGGRLPLLVVLSAIIFGTITNQDLPVIKCVLINHKNNDSSVGKSSSYPMVSESPEDLGCALRPQSAGTVYEAAAVEVDVSASITLQVLVDAPGNISCLWVFKHSSLNCQPHFDLQNRGVVSMVILKMTETQAGEYLLFIQSEATNYTILFTVSIRNTLLYTLRRPYFRKMENQDALVCISESVPEPIVEWVLCDSQGESCKEESPAVVKKEEKVLHELFGTDIRCCARNELGRECTRLFTIDLNQTPQTTLPQLFLKVGEPLWIRCKAVHVNHGFGLTWELENKALEEGNYFEMSTYSTNRTMIRILFAFVSSVARNDTGYYTCSSSKHPSQSALVTIVEKGFINATNSSEDYEIDQYEEFCFSVRFKAYPQIRCTWTFSRKSFPCEQKGLDDGYSISKFCNHKHQPGEYIFHAENDDAQLTKMFTLNIRRKPQVLAEASASQASCFSDGYPLPSWTWKKCSDKSPNCTEEITQGVWNRKANRKVFGQWVSSSTLNMSEAIKGFLVKCCAYNSLGTSCETILLNSPGPFPFIQDNISFYATIGVCLLFIVVLTLLICHKYKKQFRYESQLQMVQVTGSSDNEYFYVDFREYEYDLKWEFPRENLEFGKVLGSGAFGKVMNATAYGISKTGVSIQVAVKMLKEKADSSEREALMSELKMMTQLGSHENIVNLLGACTLSGPIYLIFEYCCYGDLLNYLRSKREKFHRTWTEIFKEHNFSFYPTFQSHPNSSKK
;
A
#
# COMPACT_ATOMS: atom_id res chain seq x y z
N MET A 1 75.95 23.42 11.47
CA MET A 1 77.10 24.18 11.98
C MET A 1 77.27 25.44 11.13
N PRO A 2 77.58 26.59 11.76
CA PRO A 2 77.20 27.94 11.32
C PRO A 2 78.36 28.59 10.52
N ALA A 3 78.39 29.82 10.03
CA ALA A 3 77.84 31.11 10.44
C ALA A 3 78.16 32.14 9.33
N LEU A 4 77.70 33.39 9.51
CA LEU A 4 78.36 34.69 9.21
C LEU A 4 77.31 35.66 8.61
N ALA A 5 77.19 36.93 9.01
CA ALA A 5 77.78 37.69 10.08
C ALA A 5 77.05 39.05 10.19
N ARG A 6 77.11 39.62 11.40
CA ARG A 6 77.26 41.05 11.76
C ARG A 6 76.26 42.09 11.23
N GLY A 7 75.63 42.75 12.21
CA GLY A 7 74.93 44.01 12.03
C GLY A 7 75.83 45.27 12.03
N GLY A 8 75.16 46.40 11.84
CA GLY A 8 75.69 47.76 11.96
C GLY A 8 74.66 48.74 11.38
N GLY A 9 73.96 49.48 12.25
CA GLY A 9 72.74 50.21 11.91
C GLY A 9 72.91 51.64 11.38
N ARG A 10 71.76 52.31 11.15
CA ARG A 10 71.44 53.72 11.46
C ARG A 10 69.99 54.03 11.03
N LEU A 11 69.19 54.56 11.98
CA LEU A 11 67.91 55.28 11.81
C LEU A 11 68.12 56.60 11.02
N PRO A 12 67.07 57.38 10.64
CA PRO A 12 65.61 57.20 10.81
C PRO A 12 64.79 57.45 9.51
N LEU A 13 63.50 57.09 9.46
CA LEU A 13 62.42 57.98 8.98
C LEU A 13 61.03 57.35 9.21
N LEU A 14 60.05 58.23 9.40
CA LEU A 14 58.68 58.00 9.85
C LEU A 14 57.92 56.87 9.16
N VAL A 15 57.25 56.03 9.96
CA VAL A 15 55.94 55.47 9.61
C VAL A 15 54.95 55.95 10.67
N VAL A 16 54.09 56.88 10.27
CA VAL A 16 52.87 57.26 10.99
C VAL A 16 51.92 56.08 10.88
N LEU A 17 51.74 55.33 11.96
CA LEU A 17 50.66 54.38 12.09
C LEU A 17 49.34 55.16 12.20
N SER A 18 48.54 55.09 11.15
CA SER A 18 47.16 55.55 11.12
C SER A 18 46.35 54.76 12.16
N ALA A 19 45.94 55.46 13.21
CA ALA A 19 44.89 55.02 14.11
C ALA A 19 43.58 54.89 13.31
N ILE A 20 43.24 53.65 12.94
CA ILE A 20 41.88 53.33 12.49
C ILE A 20 41.00 53.34 13.73
N ILE A 21 40.12 54.34 13.77
CA ILE A 21 39.04 54.46 14.73
C ILE A 21 38.16 53.22 14.56
N PHE A 22 38.31 52.25 15.47
CA PHE A 22 37.25 51.28 15.73
C PHE A 22 36.09 52.09 16.31
N GLY A 23 35.15 52.47 15.45
CA GLY A 23 33.83 52.86 15.90
C GLY A 23 33.25 51.64 16.62
N THR A 24 33.14 51.76 17.94
CA THR A 24 32.27 50.90 18.75
C THR A 24 30.84 51.15 18.27
N ILE A 25 30.42 50.46 17.22
CA ILE A 25 29.01 50.14 17.07
C ILE A 25 28.76 49.11 18.17
N THR A 26 28.30 49.61 19.30
CA THR A 26 27.53 48.79 20.23
C THR A 26 26.42 48.18 19.40
N ASN A 27 26.55 46.90 19.04
CA ASN A 27 25.37 46.09 18.76
C ASN A 27 24.53 46.21 20.03
N GLN A 28 23.55 47.11 20.01
CA GLN A 28 22.40 46.97 20.89
C GLN A 28 21.79 45.65 20.47
N ASP A 29 21.95 44.64 21.31
CA ASP A 29 21.40 43.31 21.12
C ASP A 29 19.92 43.45 20.77
N LEU A 30 19.60 43.22 19.49
CA LEU A 30 18.23 43.07 19.05
C LEU A 30 17.69 41.83 19.79
N PRO A 31 16.52 41.94 20.45
CA PRO A 31 15.96 40.86 21.24
C PRO A 31 15.71 39.65 20.33
N VAL A 32 16.33 38.52 20.66
CA VAL A 32 16.19 37.27 19.91
C VAL A 32 14.83 36.68 20.25
N ILE A 33 13.90 36.74 19.30
CA ILE A 33 12.59 36.08 19.42
C ILE A 33 12.73 34.68 18.84
N LYS A 34 12.39 33.67 19.64
CA LYS A 34 12.41 32.26 19.22
C LYS A 34 11.01 31.67 19.30
N CYS A 35 10.56 31.06 18.22
CA CYS A 35 9.23 30.45 18.10
C CYS A 35 9.38 28.93 18.04
N VAL A 36 8.64 28.24 18.90
CA VAL A 36 8.85 26.82 19.21
C VAL A 36 7.51 26.09 19.21
N LEU A 37 7.48 24.92 18.58
CA LEU A 37 6.38 23.97 18.65
C LEU A 37 6.73 22.83 19.59
N ILE A 38 5.80 22.46 20.47
CA ILE A 38 5.92 21.28 21.31
C ILE A 38 4.74 20.36 21.03
N ASN A 39 5.01 19.19 20.48
CA ASN A 39 4.02 18.15 20.28
C ASN A 39 3.85 17.32 21.56
N HIS A 40 2.62 17.18 22.03
CA HIS A 40 2.27 16.27 23.11
C HIS A 40 1.73 14.99 22.49
N LYS A 41 2.47 13.88 22.65
CA LYS A 41 1.92 12.57 22.26
C LYS A 41 0.68 12.29 23.10
N ASN A 42 -0.43 11.98 22.45
CA ASN A 42 -1.49 11.20 23.09
C ASN A 42 -0.94 9.78 23.28
N ASN A 43 -0.25 9.55 24.39
CA ASN A 43 -0.17 8.18 24.90
C ASN A 43 -1.60 7.81 25.33
N ASP A 44 -2.29 7.02 24.53
CA ASP A 44 -3.49 6.26 24.93
C ASP A 44 -3.17 5.16 25.97
N SER A 45 -2.16 5.41 26.81
CA SER A 45 -1.63 4.55 27.85
C SER A 45 -1.21 5.38 29.08
N SER A 46 -2.10 6.24 29.57
CA SER A 46 -1.95 6.76 30.94
C SER A 46 -3.31 7.03 31.59
N VAL A 47 -3.89 5.97 32.12
CA VAL A 47 -4.96 6.11 33.10
C VAL A 47 -4.34 6.55 34.43
N GLY A 48 -4.54 7.85 34.75
CA GLY A 48 -4.69 8.31 36.12
C GLY A 48 -3.42 8.69 36.89
N LYS A 49 -2.84 9.85 36.58
CA LYS A 49 -2.39 10.79 37.62
C LYS A 49 -2.80 12.20 37.23
N SER A 50 -3.51 12.87 38.13
CA SER A 50 -3.74 14.31 38.03
C SER A 50 -2.40 15.04 38.11
N SER A 51 -1.91 15.49 36.96
CA SER A 51 -0.99 16.61 36.86
C SER A 51 -1.59 17.51 35.79
N SER A 52 -1.88 18.76 36.14
CA SER A 52 -2.50 19.76 35.27
C SER A 52 -1.57 20.28 34.16
N TYR A 53 -0.61 19.47 33.71
CA TYR A 53 0.31 19.79 32.62
C TYR A 53 0.65 18.51 31.82
N PRO A 54 0.50 18.51 30.49
CA PRO A 54 0.95 17.39 29.66
C PRO A 54 2.48 17.25 29.72
N MET A 55 2.98 16.01 29.83
CA MET A 55 4.41 15.70 29.83
C MET A 55 4.97 15.78 28.41
N VAL A 56 6.01 16.61 28.24
CA VAL A 56 6.78 16.79 26.99
C VAL A 56 7.47 15.48 26.62
N SER A 57 7.11 14.88 25.47
CA SER A 57 7.69 13.61 25.01
C SER A 57 8.52 13.72 23.72
N GLU A 58 8.50 14.86 23.03
CA GLU A 58 9.33 15.13 21.86
C GLU A 58 10.21 16.36 22.08
N SER A 59 11.39 16.37 21.47
CA SER A 59 12.28 17.53 21.47
C SER A 59 11.54 18.74 20.88
N PRO A 60 11.60 19.93 21.50
CA PRO A 60 10.93 21.12 20.99
C PRO A 60 11.40 21.42 19.56
N GLU A 61 10.46 21.57 18.63
CA GLU A 61 10.74 21.91 17.24
C GLU A 61 10.88 23.44 17.11
N ASP A 62 12.00 23.88 16.52
CA ASP A 62 12.28 25.30 16.33
C ASP A 62 11.65 25.77 15.02
N LEU A 63 10.55 26.53 15.11
CA LEU A 63 9.82 27.04 13.95
C LEU A 63 10.52 28.24 13.30
N GLY A 64 11.50 28.85 13.98
CA GLY A 64 12.07 30.13 13.59
C GLY A 64 11.03 31.27 13.65
N CYS A 65 11.50 32.52 13.73
CA CYS A 65 10.63 33.69 13.65
C CYS A 65 11.31 34.79 12.86
N ALA A 66 10.84 35.04 11.64
CA ALA A 66 11.44 36.01 10.71
C ALA A 66 10.58 37.28 10.61
N LEU A 67 11.23 38.43 10.47
CA LEU A 67 10.53 39.72 10.31
C LEU A 67 9.94 39.83 8.89
N ARG A 68 8.65 40.18 8.78
CA ARG A 68 7.99 40.33 7.48
C ARG A 68 8.47 41.60 6.75
N PRO A 69 9.02 41.53 5.52
CA PRO A 69 9.68 42.68 4.89
C PRO A 69 8.76 43.81 4.36
N GLN A 70 7.43 43.67 4.39
CA GLN A 70 6.51 44.53 3.61
C GLN A 70 5.32 45.15 4.37
N SER A 71 5.28 45.09 5.71
CA SER A 71 4.19 45.71 6.49
C SER A 71 4.69 46.88 7.35
N ALA A 72 3.91 47.96 7.42
CA ALA A 72 4.18 49.16 8.24
C ALA A 72 4.15 48.91 9.78
N GLY A 73 4.19 47.65 10.21
CA GLY A 73 4.29 47.21 11.59
C GLY A 73 5.23 46.00 11.70
N THR A 74 5.96 45.90 12.80
CA THR A 74 6.91 44.82 13.13
C THR A 74 6.17 43.52 13.47
N VAL A 75 5.75 42.78 12.45
CA VAL A 75 5.15 41.44 12.57
C VAL A 75 6.22 40.38 12.26
N TYR A 76 6.36 39.43 13.17
CA TYR A 76 7.22 38.26 13.06
C TYR A 76 6.37 37.05 12.66
N GLU A 77 6.82 36.26 11.71
CA GLU A 77 6.10 35.10 11.18
C GLU A 77 6.88 33.82 11.48
N ALA A 78 6.22 32.83 12.08
CA ALA A 78 6.77 31.50 12.31
C ALA A 78 6.53 30.57 11.11
N ALA A 79 7.33 29.50 10.97
CA ALA A 79 7.05 28.47 9.97
C ALA A 79 5.65 27.86 10.16
N ALA A 80 5.00 27.52 9.04
CA ALA A 80 3.67 26.92 9.06
C ALA A 80 3.69 25.56 9.78
N VAL A 81 2.70 25.34 10.64
CA VAL A 81 2.59 24.17 11.51
C VAL A 81 1.50 23.24 11.00
N GLU A 82 1.85 21.99 10.68
CA GLU A 82 0.88 20.94 10.33
C GLU A 82 0.67 19.98 11.51
N VAL A 83 -0.59 19.75 11.90
CA VAL A 83 -0.96 18.98 13.10
C VAL A 83 -1.97 17.89 12.79
N ASP A 84 -1.77 16.66 13.29
CA ASP A 84 -2.75 15.57 13.15
C ASP A 84 -4.08 15.88 13.87
N VAL A 85 -5.20 15.36 13.34
CA VAL A 85 -6.51 15.46 13.99
C VAL A 85 -6.42 14.83 15.39
N SER A 86 -6.93 15.54 16.40
CA SER A 86 -6.89 15.15 17.82
C SER A 86 -5.51 15.16 18.50
N ALA A 87 -4.44 15.59 17.81
CA ALA A 87 -3.16 15.82 18.48
C ALA A 87 -3.25 17.03 19.42
N SER A 88 -2.43 17.04 20.47
CA SER A 88 -2.34 18.16 21.40
C SER A 88 -0.98 18.84 21.22
N ILE A 89 -0.98 20.15 21.03
CA ILE A 89 0.24 20.93 20.77
C ILE A 89 0.37 22.12 21.71
N THR A 90 1.58 22.60 21.91
CA THR A 90 1.85 23.89 22.53
C THR A 90 2.66 24.77 21.59
N LEU A 91 2.10 25.94 21.27
CA LEU A 91 2.82 27.03 20.62
C LEU A 91 3.53 27.84 21.70
N GLN A 92 4.84 28.03 21.57
CA GLN A 92 5.65 28.73 22.55
C GLN A 92 6.54 29.78 21.89
N VAL A 93 6.63 30.95 22.52
CA VAL A 93 7.55 32.03 22.12
C VAL A 93 8.46 32.35 23.29
N LEU A 94 9.76 32.39 23.04
CA LEU A 94 10.77 32.90 23.95
C LEU A 94 11.22 34.29 23.48
N VAL A 95 11.24 35.25 24.39
CA VAL A 95 11.64 36.63 24.15
C VAL A 95 12.72 37.04 25.14
N ASP A 96 13.88 37.44 24.63
CA ASP A 96 14.96 38.05 25.41
C ASP A 96 14.65 39.54 25.68
N ALA A 97 13.78 39.83 26.64
CA ALA A 97 13.47 41.20 27.04
C ALA A 97 13.55 41.40 28.57
N PRO A 98 14.25 42.44 29.07
CA PRO A 98 14.27 42.77 30.49
C PRO A 98 12.94 43.44 30.91
N GLY A 99 12.33 42.97 32.00
CA GLY A 99 11.17 43.61 32.63
C GLY A 99 9.87 42.81 32.56
N ASN A 100 8.78 43.40 33.06
CA ASN A 100 7.46 42.77 33.04
C ASN A 100 6.91 42.73 31.60
N ILE A 101 6.57 41.54 31.14
CA ILE A 101 5.99 41.32 29.82
C ILE A 101 4.47 41.16 29.99
N SER A 102 3.70 41.80 29.12
CA SER A 102 2.26 41.57 28.98
C SER A 102 1.99 40.96 27.61
N CYS A 103 1.02 40.06 27.52
CA CYS A 103 0.77 39.35 26.27
C CYS A 103 -0.70 39.02 26.06
N LEU A 104 -1.10 38.99 24.79
CA LEU A 104 -2.47 38.76 24.34
C LEU A 104 -2.46 37.87 23.09
N TRP A 105 -3.10 36.71 23.20
CA TRP A 105 -3.39 35.87 22.04
C TRP A 105 -4.70 36.28 21.38
N VAL A 106 -4.73 36.24 20.05
CA VAL A 106 -5.92 36.49 19.23
C VAL A 106 -6.05 35.38 18.20
N PHE A 107 -7.20 34.73 18.19
CA PHE A 107 -7.58 33.73 17.20
C PHE A 107 -8.99 34.00 16.71
N LYS A 108 -9.13 34.19 15.39
CA LYS A 108 -10.40 34.57 14.74
C LYS A 108 -11.00 35.83 15.40
N HIS A 109 -12.08 35.68 16.17
CA HIS A 109 -12.79 36.77 16.84
C HIS A 109 -12.64 36.72 18.38
N SER A 110 -11.80 35.82 18.90
CA SER A 110 -11.58 35.61 20.33
C SER A 110 -10.20 36.10 20.73
N SER A 111 -10.12 36.80 21.87
CA SER A 111 -8.87 37.22 22.48
C SER A 111 -8.70 36.58 23.86
N LEU A 112 -7.48 36.16 24.18
CA LEU A 112 -7.12 35.46 25.41
C LEU A 112 -5.86 36.06 26.01
N ASN A 113 -5.96 36.61 27.22
CA ASN A 113 -4.80 37.08 27.97
C ASN A 113 -3.90 35.89 28.33
N CYS A 114 -2.58 36.05 28.20
CA CYS A 114 -1.63 35.03 28.64
C CYS A 114 -0.87 35.45 29.90
N GLN A 115 -0.42 34.45 30.65
CA GLN A 115 0.45 34.60 31.80
C GLN A 115 1.88 34.20 31.39
N PRO A 116 2.78 35.17 31.13
CA PRO A 116 4.16 34.86 30.83
C PRO A 116 4.86 34.32 32.08
N HIS A 117 5.82 33.42 31.88
CA HIS A 117 6.76 32.99 32.92
C HIS A 117 8.19 33.22 32.42
N PHE A 118 9.15 33.35 33.33
CA PHE A 118 10.55 33.50 32.97
C PHE A 118 11.26 32.15 33.10
N ASP A 119 12.08 31.81 32.10
CA ASP A 119 12.92 30.61 32.17
C ASP A 119 14.16 30.82 33.06
N LEU A 120 14.99 29.77 33.22
CA LEU A 120 16.22 29.82 34.01
C LEU A 120 17.27 30.79 33.45
N GLN A 121 17.12 31.22 32.19
CA GLN A 121 17.96 32.21 31.51
C GLN A 121 17.33 33.62 31.56
N ASN A 122 16.25 33.79 32.33
CA ASN A 122 15.48 35.02 32.49
C ASN A 122 14.82 35.53 31.21
N ARG A 123 14.49 34.62 30.29
CA ARG A 123 13.76 34.91 29.05
C ARG A 123 12.27 34.82 29.27
N GLY A 124 11.52 35.75 28.69
CA GLY A 124 10.07 35.73 28.73
C GLY A 124 9.50 34.61 27.89
N VAL A 125 8.83 33.65 28.52
CA VAL A 125 8.19 32.52 27.86
C VAL A 125 6.67 32.71 27.85
N VAL A 126 6.12 32.81 26.65
CA VAL A 126 4.68 32.85 26.40
C VAL A 126 4.27 31.57 25.71
N SER A 127 3.21 30.91 26.17
CA SER A 127 2.73 29.67 25.56
C SER A 127 1.22 29.62 25.44
N MET A 128 0.75 28.89 24.42
CA MET A 128 -0.65 28.54 24.21
C MET A 128 -0.74 27.03 24.00
N VAL A 129 -1.54 26.37 24.83
CA VAL A 129 -1.79 24.93 24.72
C VAL A 129 -3.11 24.72 23.97
N ILE A 130 -3.07 23.91 22.92
CA ILE A 130 -4.24 23.48 22.16
C ILE A 130 -4.39 21.97 22.39
N LEU A 131 -5.43 21.60 23.14
CA LEU A 131 -5.73 20.21 23.44
C LEU A 131 -6.69 19.65 22.39
N LYS A 132 -6.36 18.47 21.84
CA LYS A 132 -7.17 17.77 20.83
C LYS A 132 -7.59 18.67 19.66
N MET A 133 -6.67 18.90 18.75
CA MET A 133 -6.86 19.75 17.58
C MET A 133 -8.06 19.30 16.73
N THR A 134 -8.99 20.22 16.46
CA THR A 134 -10.16 20.04 15.59
C THR A 134 -10.11 21.02 14.40
N GLU A 135 -10.84 20.73 13.32
CA GLU A 135 -10.93 21.61 12.13
C GLU A 135 -11.30 23.06 12.47
N THR A 136 -12.13 23.26 13.49
CA THR A 136 -12.52 24.60 13.93
C THR A 136 -11.38 25.39 14.59
N GLN A 137 -10.36 24.70 15.08
CA GLN A 137 -9.17 25.27 15.73
C GLN A 137 -8.00 25.46 14.75
N ALA A 138 -8.13 25.08 13.47
CA ALA A 138 -7.14 25.44 12.46
C ALA A 138 -7.26 26.91 12.04
N GLY A 139 -6.13 27.54 11.70
CA GLY A 139 -6.07 28.91 11.19
C GLY A 139 -4.89 29.72 11.73
N GLU A 140 -5.03 31.04 11.64
CA GLU A 140 -4.03 32.03 12.04
C GLU A 140 -4.17 32.42 13.52
N TYR A 141 -3.11 32.21 14.29
CA TYR A 141 -2.98 32.60 15.69
C TYR A 141 -2.01 33.78 15.81
N LEU A 142 -2.51 34.91 16.27
CA LEU A 142 -1.72 36.11 16.52
C LEU A 142 -1.38 36.23 18.01
N LEU A 143 -0.13 36.57 18.31
CA LEU A 143 0.34 36.87 19.65
C LEU A 143 0.89 38.28 19.69
N PHE A 144 0.29 39.13 20.51
CA PHE A 144 0.79 40.46 20.83
C PHE A 144 1.56 40.39 22.14
N ILE A 145 2.81 40.85 22.14
CA ILE A 145 3.66 40.93 23.32
C ILE A 145 4.05 42.40 23.51
N GLN A 146 3.76 42.95 24.68
CA GLN A 146 4.14 44.30 25.06
C GLN A 146 5.14 44.22 26.22
N SER A 147 6.34 44.74 25.97
CA SER A 147 7.41 44.91 26.95
C SER A 147 7.66 46.40 27.21
N GLU A 148 8.48 46.73 28.22
CA GLU A 148 8.86 48.12 28.50
C GLU A 148 9.67 48.77 27.36
N ALA A 149 10.35 47.96 26.53
CA ALA A 149 11.18 48.44 25.44
C ALA A 149 10.44 48.50 24.09
N THR A 150 9.64 47.49 23.76
CA THR A 150 9.07 47.28 22.41
C THR A 150 7.81 46.40 22.43
N ASN A 151 6.98 46.57 21.39
CA ASN A 151 5.82 45.73 21.12
C ASN A 151 6.12 44.78 19.96
N TYR A 152 5.85 43.50 20.16
CA TYR A 152 6.00 42.46 19.16
C TYR A 152 4.64 41.90 18.77
N THR A 153 4.49 41.58 17.49
CA THR A 153 3.36 40.80 16.98
C THR A 153 3.92 39.56 16.31
N ILE A 154 3.47 38.38 16.73
CA ILE A 154 3.91 37.08 16.19
C ILE A 154 2.70 36.40 15.54
N LEU A 155 2.89 35.82 14.35
CA LEU A 155 1.88 35.05 13.63
C LEU A 155 2.29 33.57 13.54
N PHE A 156 1.39 32.69 13.95
CA PHE A 156 1.45 31.24 13.72
C PHE A 156 0.34 30.81 12.78
N THR A 157 0.68 30.09 11.71
CA THR A 157 -0.27 29.46 10.80
C THR A 157 -0.36 27.97 11.12
N VAL A 158 -1.52 27.51 11.63
CA VAL A 158 -1.72 26.11 12.04
C VAL A 158 -2.74 25.43 11.12
N SER A 159 -2.34 24.38 10.42
CA SER A 159 -3.18 23.56 9.54
C SER A 159 -3.31 22.13 10.08
N ILE A 160 -4.33 21.40 9.60
CA ILE A 160 -4.58 20.02 10.00
C ILE A 160 -4.13 19.05 8.93
N ARG A 161 -3.39 18.02 9.34
CA ARG A 161 -3.01 16.88 8.52
C ARG A 161 -4.21 15.94 8.35
N ASN A 162 -4.92 16.07 7.24
CA ASN A 162 -6.02 15.20 6.86
C ASN A 162 -5.56 14.23 5.75
N THR A 163 -5.31 12.97 6.10
CA THR A 163 -4.84 11.92 5.18
C THR A 163 -5.81 11.61 4.03
N LEU A 164 -7.10 11.94 4.16
CA LEU A 164 -8.09 11.80 3.08
C LEU A 164 -8.01 12.92 2.02
N LEU A 165 -7.27 14.00 2.30
CA LEU A 165 -7.06 15.12 1.38
C LEU A 165 -5.67 15.11 0.71
N TYR A 166 -4.81 14.15 1.08
CA TYR A 166 -3.47 14.02 0.50
C TYR A 166 -3.58 13.70 -0.99
N THR A 167 -3.18 14.65 -1.82
CA THR A 167 -3.28 14.55 -3.27
C THR A 167 -2.06 15.19 -3.90
N LEU A 168 -1.54 14.61 -4.98
CA LEU A 168 -0.53 15.23 -5.84
C LEU A 168 -1.08 15.25 -7.26
N ARG A 169 -1.60 16.39 -7.71
CA ARG A 169 -2.11 16.53 -9.07
C ARG A 169 -0.98 16.85 -10.04
N ARG A 170 -1.10 16.32 -11.26
CA ARG A 170 -0.13 16.58 -12.33
C ARG A 170 -0.03 18.08 -12.60
N PRO A 171 1.19 18.59 -12.83
CA PRO A 171 1.35 19.99 -13.17
C PRO A 171 0.65 20.37 -14.48
N TYR A 172 0.14 21.59 -14.57
CA TYR A 172 -0.39 22.17 -15.80
C TYR A 172 0.22 23.55 -16.05
N PHE A 173 0.08 24.04 -17.28
CA PHE A 173 0.73 25.28 -17.73
C PHE A 173 -0.24 26.44 -17.86
N ARG A 174 0.23 27.64 -17.53
CA ARG A 174 -0.50 28.90 -17.75
C ARG A 174 0.42 29.97 -18.31
N LYS A 175 -0.04 30.74 -19.30
CA LYS A 175 0.67 31.93 -19.77
C LYS A 175 0.67 32.99 -18.67
N MET A 176 1.77 33.71 -18.52
CA MET A 176 1.81 34.93 -17.74
C MET A 176 1.20 36.09 -18.56
N GLU A 177 0.29 36.88 -17.97
CA GLU A 177 -0.44 37.92 -18.72
C GLU A 177 0.47 39.08 -19.18
N ASN A 178 1.50 39.40 -18.39
CA ASN A 178 2.33 40.59 -18.59
C ASN A 178 3.72 40.31 -19.20
N GLN A 179 4.06 39.05 -19.46
CA GLN A 179 5.37 38.63 -19.97
C GLN A 179 5.26 37.37 -20.83
N ASP A 180 6.15 37.19 -21.79
CA ASP A 180 6.25 35.96 -22.60
C ASP A 180 6.93 34.84 -21.79
N ALA A 181 6.22 34.37 -20.78
CA ALA A 181 6.69 33.36 -19.83
C ALA A 181 5.60 32.34 -19.54
N LEU A 182 6.02 31.12 -19.20
CA LEU A 182 5.13 30.02 -18.85
C LEU A 182 5.23 29.72 -17.35
N VAL A 183 4.10 29.64 -16.68
CA VAL A 183 4.00 29.27 -15.27
C VAL A 183 3.58 27.81 -15.19
N CYS A 184 4.28 27.05 -14.36
CA CYS A 184 3.88 25.70 -14.00
C CYS A 184 3.14 25.71 -12.66
N ILE A 185 1.94 25.11 -12.65
CA ILE A 185 1.07 25.06 -11.48
C ILE A 185 0.75 23.60 -11.20
N SER A 186 0.93 23.15 -9.96
CA SER A 186 0.51 21.83 -9.49
C SER A 186 -0.22 22.01 -8.17
N GLU A 187 -1.42 21.45 -8.08
CA GLU A 187 -2.23 21.46 -6.88
C GLU A 187 -1.93 20.18 -6.08
N SER A 188 -1.40 20.33 -4.87
CA SER A 188 -1.16 19.19 -4.00
C SER A 188 -1.29 19.54 -2.53
N VAL A 189 -1.60 18.53 -1.73
CA VAL A 189 -1.59 18.57 -0.27
C VAL A 189 -0.73 17.38 0.19
N PRO A 190 0.43 17.59 0.84
CA PRO A 190 1.10 18.87 1.12
C PRO A 190 1.57 19.59 -0.16
N GLU A 191 1.86 20.90 -0.07
CA GLU A 191 2.33 21.70 -1.22
C GLU A 191 3.57 21.07 -1.88
N PRO A 192 3.69 21.11 -3.23
CA PRO A 192 4.79 20.47 -3.92
C PRO A 192 5.91 21.45 -4.20
N ILE A 193 7.13 20.93 -4.23
CA ILE A 193 8.26 21.59 -4.87
C ILE A 193 8.07 21.45 -6.38
N VAL A 194 7.98 22.58 -7.07
CA VAL A 194 7.80 22.64 -8.53
C VAL A 194 9.13 22.98 -9.18
N GLU A 195 9.56 22.15 -10.12
CA GLU A 195 10.81 22.30 -10.86
C GLU A 195 10.58 22.19 -12.38
N TRP A 196 11.29 23.02 -13.15
CA TRP A 196 11.43 22.84 -14.59
C TRP A 196 12.67 22.00 -14.89
N VAL A 197 12.49 21.02 -15.78
CA VAL A 197 13.53 20.13 -16.25
C VAL A 197 13.70 20.37 -17.76
N LEU A 198 14.88 20.85 -18.13
CA LEU A 198 15.29 21.17 -19.49
C LEU A 198 16.33 20.14 -19.93
N CYS A 199 16.12 19.49 -21.07
CA CYS A 199 17.11 18.59 -21.65
C CYS A 199 17.40 18.97 -23.10
N ASP A 200 18.68 19.17 -23.41
CA ASP A 200 19.18 19.62 -24.72
C ASP A 200 19.55 18.47 -25.68
N SER A 201 19.45 17.22 -25.23
CA SER A 201 19.67 16.02 -26.05
C SER A 201 18.37 15.37 -26.51
N GLN A 202 18.34 14.72 -27.68
CA GLN A 202 17.21 13.90 -28.13
C GLN A 202 17.29 12.47 -27.56
N GLY A 203 16.15 11.87 -27.20
CA GLY A 203 16.02 10.43 -26.93
C GLY A 203 16.40 9.94 -25.52
N GLU A 204 16.84 8.68 -25.41
CA GLU A 204 17.19 7.96 -24.16
C GLU A 204 18.31 8.62 -23.31
N SER A 205 18.97 9.66 -23.83
CA SER A 205 19.98 10.49 -23.14
C SER A 205 19.38 11.45 -22.10
N CYS A 206 18.05 11.63 -22.04
CA CYS A 206 17.36 12.48 -21.06
C CYS A 206 16.86 11.69 -19.82
N LYS A 207 17.67 10.74 -19.34
CA LYS A 207 17.48 10.10 -18.03
C LYS A 207 17.97 11.06 -16.92
N GLU A 208 17.35 10.96 -15.75
CA GLU A 208 17.44 11.96 -14.66
C GLU A 208 18.84 12.27 -14.14
N GLU A 209 19.80 11.37 -14.40
CA GLU A 209 21.19 11.47 -13.96
C GLU A 209 22.16 11.88 -15.09
N SER A 210 21.66 12.22 -16.28
CA SER A 210 22.55 12.63 -17.37
C SER A 210 23.05 14.06 -17.18
N PRO A 211 24.34 14.35 -17.47
CA PRO A 211 24.92 15.69 -17.33
C PRO A 211 24.35 16.73 -18.30
N ALA A 212 23.44 16.32 -19.20
CA ALA A 212 22.76 17.17 -20.18
C ALA A 212 21.41 17.71 -19.68
N VAL A 213 20.99 17.36 -18.45
CA VAL A 213 19.73 17.80 -17.85
C VAL A 213 19.98 19.00 -16.92
N VAL A 214 19.32 20.12 -17.21
CA VAL A 214 19.33 21.32 -16.36
C VAL A 214 18.01 21.38 -15.60
N LYS A 215 18.10 21.44 -14.26
CA LYS A 215 16.94 21.60 -13.37
C LYS A 215 16.90 23.02 -12.83
N LYS A 216 15.73 23.66 -12.86
CA LYS A 216 15.48 24.98 -12.27
C LYS A 216 14.28 24.87 -11.33
N GLU A 217 14.50 25.03 -10.03
CA GLU A 217 13.46 25.02 -8.99
C GLU A 217 12.72 26.36 -8.95
N GLU A 218 12.11 26.72 -10.08
CA GLU A 218 11.36 27.96 -10.27
C GLU A 218 9.96 27.60 -10.76
N LYS A 219 8.92 28.30 -10.27
CA LYS A 219 7.54 28.09 -10.77
C LYS A 219 7.34 28.67 -12.17
N VAL A 220 8.16 29.65 -12.56
CA VAL A 220 8.04 30.41 -13.82
C VAL A 220 9.26 30.13 -14.70
N LEU A 221 9.04 29.87 -15.98
CA LEU A 221 10.10 29.68 -16.97
C LEU A 221 10.01 30.73 -18.07
N HIS A 222 11.09 31.50 -18.22
CA HIS A 222 11.27 32.47 -19.31
C HIS A 222 12.00 31.85 -20.53
N GLU A 223 12.93 30.93 -20.29
CA GLU A 223 13.78 30.32 -21.32
C GLU A 223 13.11 29.10 -21.97
N LEU A 224 12.13 29.34 -22.83
CA LEU A 224 11.31 28.29 -23.46
C LEU A 224 11.93 27.69 -24.73
N PHE A 225 13.24 27.89 -24.95
CA PHE A 225 13.95 27.53 -26.20
C PHE A 225 14.62 26.15 -26.21
N GLY A 226 14.69 25.45 -25.08
CA GLY A 226 15.27 24.10 -24.96
C GLY A 226 14.54 23.03 -25.80
N THR A 227 15.17 21.88 -26.05
CA THR A 227 14.57 20.82 -26.89
C THR A 227 13.49 20.04 -26.17
N ASP A 228 13.76 19.53 -24.97
CA ASP A 228 12.78 18.82 -24.15
C ASP A 228 12.52 19.62 -22.86
N ILE A 229 11.27 20.05 -22.67
CA ILE A 229 10.86 20.86 -21.52
C ILE A 229 9.78 20.09 -20.76
N ARG A 230 10.03 19.85 -19.48
CA ARG A 230 9.10 19.20 -18.56
C ARG A 230 8.98 20.03 -17.29
N CYS A 231 7.79 20.09 -16.72
CA CYS A 231 7.61 20.55 -15.36
C CYS A 231 7.28 19.37 -14.46
N CYS A 232 7.91 19.30 -13.29
CA CYS A 232 7.67 18.27 -12.29
C CYS A 232 7.27 18.91 -10.96
N ALA A 233 6.31 18.30 -10.29
CA ALA A 233 5.91 18.61 -8.92
C ALA A 233 6.28 17.44 -8.02
N ARG A 234 6.97 17.71 -6.92
CA ARG A 234 7.44 16.70 -5.97
C ARG A 234 7.03 17.04 -4.56
N ASN A 235 6.44 16.09 -3.86
CA ASN A 235 6.15 16.17 -2.43
C ASN A 235 6.37 14.79 -1.77
N GLU A 236 5.90 14.63 -0.53
CA GLU A 236 6.00 13.38 0.22
C GLU A 236 5.29 12.18 -0.44
N LEU A 237 4.26 12.44 -1.28
CA LEU A 237 3.52 11.41 -2.01
C LEU A 237 4.27 10.87 -3.22
N GLY A 238 5.20 11.65 -3.77
CA GLY A 238 5.98 11.26 -4.95
C GLY A 238 6.30 12.44 -5.86
N ARG A 239 6.45 12.13 -7.15
CA ARG A 239 6.80 13.12 -8.18
C ARG A 239 5.95 12.89 -9.42
N GLU A 240 5.24 13.91 -9.86
CA GLU A 240 4.39 13.92 -11.05
C GLU A 240 4.93 14.95 -12.04
N CYS A 241 5.05 14.58 -13.31
CA CYS A 241 5.65 15.44 -14.33
C CYS A 241 4.74 15.59 -15.54
N THR A 242 4.66 16.81 -16.08
CA THR A 242 3.97 17.12 -17.33
C THR A 242 4.97 17.63 -18.34
N ARG A 243 4.97 17.02 -19.53
CA ARG A 243 5.83 17.40 -20.65
C ARG A 243 5.14 18.43 -21.52
N LEU A 244 5.88 19.48 -21.89
CA LEU A 244 5.41 20.45 -22.85
C LEU A 244 5.49 19.85 -24.26
N PHE A 245 4.34 19.52 -24.83
CA PHE A 245 4.27 18.88 -26.13
C PHE A 245 4.86 19.80 -27.21
N THR A 246 5.81 19.29 -27.98
CA THR A 246 6.62 20.08 -28.92
C THR A 246 6.62 19.46 -30.30
N ILE A 247 6.29 20.26 -31.32
CA ILE A 247 6.51 19.96 -32.73
C ILE A 247 7.76 20.74 -33.16
N ASP A 248 8.83 20.04 -33.51
CA ASP A 248 10.08 20.65 -33.98
C ASP A 248 10.20 20.46 -35.50
N LEU A 249 9.96 21.53 -36.26
CA LEU A 249 9.95 21.48 -37.73
C LEU A 249 11.35 21.28 -38.34
N ASN A 250 12.40 21.35 -37.52
CA ASN A 250 13.77 21.06 -37.94
C ASN A 250 14.09 19.56 -37.93
N GLN A 251 13.33 18.78 -37.18
CA GLN A 251 13.51 17.34 -37.10
C GLN A 251 12.80 16.67 -38.26
N THR A 252 13.31 15.51 -38.69
CA THR A 252 12.63 14.70 -39.69
C THR A 252 11.24 14.32 -39.17
N PRO A 253 10.18 14.41 -40.00
CA PRO A 253 8.84 14.03 -39.59
C PRO A 253 8.85 12.61 -39.01
N GLN A 254 8.18 12.43 -37.87
CA GLN A 254 8.00 11.10 -37.31
C GLN A 254 7.20 10.24 -38.29
N THR A 255 7.55 8.95 -38.41
CA THR A 255 6.83 7.99 -39.27
C THR A 255 5.39 7.78 -38.82
N THR A 256 5.11 8.00 -37.54
CA THR A 256 3.81 7.95 -36.90
C THR A 256 3.32 9.37 -36.59
N LEU A 257 2.05 9.64 -36.88
CA LEU A 257 1.44 10.92 -36.52
C LEU A 257 1.31 11.01 -34.98
N PRO A 258 1.89 12.03 -34.33
CA PRO A 258 1.76 12.22 -32.88
C PRO A 258 0.30 12.39 -32.47
N GLN A 259 -0.10 11.72 -31.39
CA GLN A 259 -1.43 11.87 -30.80
C GLN A 259 -1.33 12.37 -29.36
N LEU A 260 -2.11 13.41 -29.06
CA LEU A 260 -2.19 14.01 -27.73
C LEU A 260 -3.61 13.81 -27.18
N PHE A 261 -3.70 13.32 -25.95
CA PHE A 261 -4.97 13.10 -25.25
C PHE A 261 -5.09 14.09 -24.10
N LEU A 262 -6.29 14.62 -23.89
CA LEU A 262 -6.63 15.54 -22.79
C LEU A 262 -8.06 15.26 -22.32
N LYS A 263 -8.33 15.48 -21.03
CA LYS A 263 -9.70 15.47 -20.50
C LYS A 263 -10.40 16.81 -20.74
N VAL A 264 -11.73 16.77 -20.88
CA VAL A 264 -12.55 17.99 -20.91
C VAL A 264 -12.24 18.86 -19.68
N GLY A 265 -11.96 20.14 -19.91
CA GLY A 265 -11.58 21.09 -18.86
C GLY A 265 -10.08 21.25 -18.63
N GLU A 266 -9.24 20.35 -19.15
CA GLU A 266 -7.78 20.49 -19.04
C GLU A 266 -7.22 21.54 -20.01
N PRO A 267 -6.10 22.20 -19.69
CA PRO A 267 -5.49 23.17 -20.59
C PRO A 267 -4.66 22.48 -21.69
N LEU A 268 -4.92 22.80 -22.95
CA LEU A 268 -4.11 22.37 -24.09
C LEU A 268 -2.90 23.28 -24.25
N TRP A 269 -1.73 22.69 -24.48
CA TRP A 269 -0.49 23.40 -24.77
C TRP A 269 0.34 22.66 -25.82
N ILE A 270 0.56 23.32 -26.96
CA ILE A 270 1.34 22.80 -28.09
C ILE A 270 2.39 23.84 -28.46
N ARG A 271 3.66 23.45 -28.43
CA ARG A 271 4.79 24.30 -28.79
C ARG A 271 5.28 23.95 -30.19
N CYS A 272 5.19 24.84 -31.17
CA CYS A 272 5.87 24.66 -32.45
C CYS A 272 7.20 25.41 -32.45
N LYS A 273 8.29 24.71 -32.72
CA LYS A 273 9.65 25.26 -32.78
C LYS A 273 10.22 25.10 -34.19
N ALA A 274 10.87 26.14 -34.68
CA ALA A 274 11.64 26.08 -35.92
C ALA A 274 12.89 26.96 -35.81
N VAL A 275 14.00 26.50 -36.40
CA VAL A 275 15.28 27.22 -36.40
C VAL A 275 15.79 27.36 -37.81
N HIS A 276 16.03 28.59 -38.23
CA HIS A 276 16.47 28.91 -39.59
C HIS A 276 17.69 29.84 -39.55
N VAL A 277 18.47 29.86 -40.62
CA VAL A 277 19.70 30.67 -40.71
C VAL A 277 19.40 32.17 -40.62
N ASN A 278 18.31 32.62 -41.25
CA ASN A 278 17.89 34.02 -41.29
C ASN A 278 16.55 34.23 -40.55
N HIS A 279 16.30 35.44 -40.05
CA HIS A 279 15.07 35.82 -39.35
C HIS A 279 13.81 35.91 -40.24
N GLY A 280 13.97 35.91 -41.57
CA GLY A 280 12.91 36.08 -42.57
C GLY A 280 12.10 34.80 -42.85
N PHE A 281 11.55 34.18 -41.81
CA PHE A 281 10.60 33.07 -41.90
C PHE A 281 9.50 33.24 -40.86
N GLY A 282 8.29 32.75 -41.13
CA GLY A 282 7.16 32.79 -40.19
C GLY A 282 6.70 31.40 -39.78
N LEU A 283 5.94 31.32 -38.69
CA LEU A 283 5.20 30.14 -38.26
C LEU A 283 3.70 30.47 -38.25
N THR A 284 2.87 29.48 -38.56
CA THR A 284 1.41 29.58 -38.49
C THR A 284 0.80 28.28 -37.95
N TRP A 285 -0.34 28.41 -37.27
CA TRP A 285 -1.13 27.29 -36.76
C TRP A 285 -2.46 27.16 -37.51
N GLU A 286 -2.81 25.92 -37.82
CA GLU A 286 -4.11 25.56 -38.42
C GLU A 286 -4.74 24.40 -37.64
N LEU A 287 -6.04 24.50 -37.37
CA LEU A 287 -6.87 23.43 -36.81
C LEU A 287 -7.85 22.97 -37.90
N GLU A 288 -7.77 21.71 -38.33
CA GLU A 288 -8.64 21.16 -39.39
C GLU A 288 -8.68 22.05 -40.66
N ASN A 289 -7.52 22.60 -41.05
CA ASN A 289 -7.35 23.56 -42.15
C ASN A 289 -8.03 24.93 -41.96
N LYS A 290 -8.36 25.31 -40.73
CA LYS A 290 -8.80 26.65 -40.35
C LYS A 290 -7.74 27.33 -39.49
N ALA A 291 -7.54 28.63 -39.68
CA ALA A 291 -6.64 29.40 -38.82
C ALA A 291 -7.15 29.39 -37.37
N LEU A 292 -6.23 29.32 -36.40
CA LEU A 292 -6.57 29.49 -34.98
C LEU A 292 -7.03 30.93 -34.70
N GLU A 293 -7.98 31.07 -33.76
CA GLU A 293 -8.51 32.37 -33.33
C GLU A 293 -7.44 33.23 -32.64
N GLU A 294 -7.56 34.56 -32.80
CA GLU A 294 -6.72 35.54 -32.09
C GLU A 294 -6.95 35.44 -30.59
N GLY A 295 -5.92 35.05 -29.84
CA GLY A 295 -5.97 34.80 -28.39
C GLY A 295 -5.57 33.38 -27.98
N ASN A 296 -5.59 32.42 -28.92
CA ASN A 296 -5.26 31.01 -28.67
C ASN A 296 -3.81 30.66 -29.07
N TYR A 297 -2.99 31.65 -29.40
CA TYR A 297 -1.58 31.47 -29.71
C TYR A 297 -0.72 32.66 -29.30
N PHE A 298 0.59 32.46 -29.13
CA PHE A 298 1.56 33.54 -29.00
C PHE A 298 2.93 33.13 -29.53
N GLU A 299 3.71 34.10 -30.00
CA GLU A 299 5.02 33.90 -30.62
C GLU A 299 6.15 34.38 -29.70
N MET A 300 7.25 33.64 -29.69
CA MET A 300 8.54 34.05 -29.12
C MET A 300 9.65 33.84 -30.14
N SER A 301 10.69 34.66 -30.08
CA SER A 301 11.88 34.45 -30.89
C SER A 301 13.16 34.87 -30.20
N THR A 302 14.27 34.21 -30.56
CA THR A 302 15.60 34.56 -30.07
C THR A 302 16.68 34.17 -31.07
N TYR A 303 17.87 34.73 -30.91
CA TYR A 303 19.05 34.31 -31.66
C TYR A 303 19.81 33.21 -30.90
N SER A 304 20.15 32.15 -31.60
CA SER A 304 21.12 31.16 -31.13
C SER A 304 22.54 31.70 -31.21
N THR A 305 23.49 31.01 -30.58
CA THR A 305 24.92 31.38 -30.52
C THR A 305 25.55 31.56 -31.90
N ASN A 306 25.10 30.81 -32.90
CA ASN A 306 25.59 30.88 -34.29
C ASN A 306 24.84 31.91 -35.15
N ARG A 307 24.12 32.87 -34.56
CA ARG A 307 23.22 33.84 -35.24
C ARG A 307 22.06 33.22 -36.02
N THR A 308 21.79 31.93 -35.84
CA THR A 308 20.55 31.32 -36.34
C THR A 308 19.38 31.85 -35.52
N MET A 309 18.24 32.03 -36.18
CA MET A 309 17.05 32.59 -35.56
C MET A 309 16.09 31.46 -35.20
N ILE A 310 15.70 31.40 -33.92
CA ILE A 310 14.77 30.42 -33.37
C ILE A 310 13.42 31.12 -33.20
N ARG A 311 12.36 30.55 -33.78
CA ARG A 311 10.98 30.97 -33.53
C ARG A 311 10.22 29.86 -32.84
N ILE A 312 9.36 30.28 -31.93
CA ILE A 312 8.45 29.41 -31.23
C ILE A 312 7.05 30.01 -31.31
N LEU A 313 6.11 29.23 -31.81
CA LEU A 313 4.70 29.59 -31.84
C LEU A 313 3.92 28.60 -30.98
N PHE A 314 3.37 29.08 -29.88
CA PHE A 314 2.54 28.28 -28.99
C PHE A 314 1.09 28.33 -29.44
N ALA A 315 0.41 27.19 -29.43
CA ALA A 315 -1.04 27.11 -29.44
C ALA A 315 -1.52 26.62 -28.07
N PHE A 316 -2.52 27.28 -27.48
CA PHE A 316 -3.06 26.91 -26.19
C PHE A 316 -4.56 27.14 -26.09
N VAL A 317 -5.22 26.36 -25.25
CA VAL A 317 -6.63 26.52 -24.89
C VAL A 317 -6.72 26.36 -23.37
N SER A 318 -7.31 27.33 -22.67
CA SER A 318 -7.32 27.33 -21.19
C SER A 318 -8.13 26.19 -20.58
N SER A 319 -9.20 25.79 -21.25
CA SER A 319 -10.09 24.70 -20.82
C SER A 319 -10.68 24.06 -22.07
N VAL A 320 -10.18 22.89 -22.45
CA VAL A 320 -10.62 22.23 -23.68
C VAL A 320 -12.04 21.68 -23.59
N ALA A 321 -12.77 21.80 -24.70
CA ALA A 321 -14.06 21.18 -24.94
C ALA A 321 -13.96 20.14 -26.05
N ARG A 322 -15.03 19.34 -26.26
CA ARG A 322 -15.06 18.35 -27.34
C ARG A 322 -14.82 18.95 -28.74
N ASN A 323 -15.20 20.21 -28.94
CA ASN A 323 -15.05 20.93 -30.20
C ASN A 323 -13.59 21.26 -30.55
N ASP A 324 -12.68 21.23 -29.57
CA ASP A 324 -11.25 21.50 -29.78
C ASP A 324 -10.48 20.27 -30.27
N THR A 325 -11.20 19.17 -30.56
CA THR A 325 -10.61 17.94 -31.09
C THR A 325 -10.30 18.12 -32.58
N GLY A 326 -9.08 17.77 -33.00
CA GLY A 326 -8.74 17.79 -34.41
C GLY A 326 -7.25 17.75 -34.69
N TYR A 327 -6.90 17.87 -35.98
CA TYR A 327 -5.54 17.97 -36.47
C TYR A 327 -5.01 19.40 -36.31
N TYR A 328 -4.04 19.57 -35.41
CA TYR A 328 -3.28 20.80 -35.24
C TYR A 328 -2.03 20.74 -36.11
N THR A 329 -1.94 21.60 -37.12
CA THR A 329 -0.83 21.67 -38.06
C THR A 329 -0.02 22.93 -37.83
N CYS A 330 1.27 22.77 -37.59
CA CYS A 330 2.22 23.87 -37.61
C CYS A 330 2.92 23.91 -38.97
N SER A 331 2.84 25.06 -39.62
CA SER A 331 3.50 25.31 -40.90
C SER A 331 4.49 26.46 -40.80
N SER A 332 5.51 26.42 -41.66
CA SER A 332 6.47 27.50 -41.79
C SER A 332 6.78 27.80 -43.25
N SER A 333 7.12 29.05 -43.54
CA SER A 333 7.56 29.48 -44.88
C SER A 333 8.89 28.86 -45.34
N LYS A 334 9.66 28.24 -44.43
CA LYS A 334 11.01 27.67 -44.70
C LYS A 334 11.19 26.24 -44.22
N HIS A 335 10.19 25.63 -43.60
CA HIS A 335 10.25 24.26 -43.07
C HIS A 335 9.02 23.46 -43.50
N PRO A 336 9.11 22.13 -43.65
CA PRO A 336 7.95 21.30 -43.94
C PRO A 336 6.94 21.35 -42.79
N SER A 337 5.65 21.44 -43.13
CA SER A 337 4.57 21.43 -42.14
C SER A 337 4.49 20.08 -41.43
N GLN A 338 4.22 20.10 -40.13
CA GLN A 338 3.99 18.90 -39.33
C GLN A 338 2.72 19.05 -38.52
N SER A 339 2.04 17.93 -38.31
CA SER A 339 0.75 17.91 -37.61
C SER A 339 0.77 16.97 -36.42
N ALA A 340 -0.11 17.24 -35.45
CA ALA A 340 -0.44 16.34 -34.35
C ALA A 340 -1.95 16.25 -34.20
N LEU A 341 -2.48 15.07 -33.88
CA LEU A 341 -3.89 14.88 -33.60
C LEU A 341 -4.15 15.08 -32.10
N VAL A 342 -4.98 16.05 -31.75
CA VAL A 342 -5.45 16.26 -30.38
C VAL A 342 -6.82 15.60 -30.22
N THR A 343 -6.96 14.73 -29.23
CA THR A 343 -8.19 14.00 -28.95
C THR A 343 -8.65 14.31 -27.52
N ILE A 344 -9.82 14.95 -27.39
CA ILE A 344 -10.40 15.24 -26.08
C ILE A 344 -11.29 14.06 -25.65
N VAL A 345 -11.08 13.58 -24.43
CA VAL A 345 -11.82 12.48 -23.80
C VAL A 345 -12.60 12.98 -22.58
N GLU A 346 -13.72 12.34 -22.24
CA GLU A 346 -14.49 12.72 -21.06
C GLU A 346 -13.95 12.12 -19.77
N LYS A 347 -13.42 10.91 -19.87
CA LYS A 347 -12.86 10.11 -18.79
C LYS A 347 -11.57 9.47 -19.25
N GLY A 348 -10.66 9.20 -18.32
CA GLY A 348 -9.49 8.39 -18.59
C GLY A 348 -9.84 6.98 -19.09
N PHE A 349 -8.90 6.36 -19.79
CA PHE A 349 -9.05 5.03 -20.37
C PHE A 349 -7.74 4.24 -20.28
N ILE A 350 -7.86 2.91 -20.30
CA ILE A 350 -6.74 1.98 -20.43
C ILE A 350 -7.14 0.94 -21.47
N ASN A 351 -6.54 1.03 -22.67
CA ASN A 351 -6.78 0.10 -23.76
C ASN A 351 -5.60 -0.86 -23.88
N ALA A 352 -5.83 -2.13 -23.57
CA ALA A 352 -4.87 -3.22 -23.76
C ALA A 352 -5.60 -4.49 -24.22
N THR A 353 -4.86 -5.45 -24.75
CA THR A 353 -5.41 -6.78 -25.00
C THR A 353 -5.71 -7.47 -23.66
N ASN A 354 -6.99 -7.66 -23.35
CA ASN A 354 -7.47 -8.25 -22.09
C ASN A 354 -7.54 -9.79 -22.11
N SER A 355 -6.83 -10.45 -23.04
CA SER A 355 -6.75 -11.90 -23.08
C SER A 355 -5.77 -12.40 -22.02
N SER A 356 -6.17 -13.38 -21.23
CA SER A 356 -5.22 -14.17 -20.43
C SER A 356 -4.25 -14.88 -21.36
N GLU A 357 -2.96 -14.83 -21.05
CA GLU A 357 -1.91 -15.41 -21.89
C GLU A 357 -1.16 -16.50 -21.12
N ASP A 358 -1.09 -17.69 -21.71
CA ASP A 358 -0.38 -18.83 -21.15
C ASP A 358 0.97 -19.02 -21.87
N TYR A 359 2.05 -19.05 -21.09
CA TYR A 359 3.41 -19.18 -21.55
C TYR A 359 4.05 -20.47 -21.06
N GLU A 360 4.85 -21.10 -21.93
CA GLU A 360 5.68 -22.26 -21.60
C GLU A 360 7.13 -21.95 -21.95
N ILE A 361 8.04 -22.02 -20.96
CA ILE A 361 9.47 -21.75 -21.16
C ILE A 361 10.32 -22.94 -20.72
N ASP A 362 11.50 -23.07 -21.29
CA ASP A 362 12.51 -24.03 -20.79
C ASP A 362 13.23 -23.47 -19.55
N GLN A 363 13.79 -24.35 -18.71
CA GLN A 363 14.44 -23.97 -17.45
C GLN A 363 15.64 -23.00 -17.62
N TYR A 364 16.20 -22.91 -18.83
CA TYR A 364 17.36 -22.07 -19.13
C TYR A 364 17.05 -20.94 -20.11
N GLU A 365 15.78 -20.76 -20.47
CA GLU A 365 15.36 -19.69 -21.37
C GLU A 365 15.26 -18.37 -20.60
N GLU A 366 15.78 -17.30 -21.20
CA GLU A 366 15.57 -15.94 -20.72
C GLU A 366 14.24 -15.41 -21.29
N PHE A 367 13.30 -15.08 -20.42
CA PHE A 367 11.97 -14.67 -20.80
C PHE A 367 11.52 -13.44 -19.99
N CYS A 368 10.68 -12.60 -20.59
CA CYS A 368 10.03 -11.49 -19.90
C CYS A 368 8.57 -11.41 -20.35
N PHE A 369 7.65 -11.28 -19.39
CA PHE A 369 6.30 -10.87 -19.70
C PHE A 369 6.29 -9.47 -20.28
N SER A 370 5.35 -9.21 -21.18
CA SER A 370 5.17 -7.88 -21.75
C SER A 370 3.71 -7.53 -21.93
N VAL A 371 3.34 -6.32 -21.52
CA VAL A 371 1.99 -5.77 -21.71
C VAL A 371 2.13 -4.51 -22.54
N ARG A 372 1.54 -4.52 -23.73
CA ARG A 372 1.43 -3.34 -24.58
C ARG A 372 0.04 -2.73 -24.39
N PHE A 373 -0.02 -1.44 -24.05
CA PHE A 373 -1.26 -0.74 -23.75
C PHE A 373 -1.20 0.72 -24.20
N LYS A 374 -2.36 1.33 -24.41
CA LYS A 374 -2.52 2.76 -24.66
C LYS A 374 -3.46 3.30 -23.61
N ALA A 375 -3.00 4.25 -22.82
CA ALA A 375 -3.75 4.76 -21.69
C ALA A 375 -3.57 6.26 -21.53
N TYR A 376 -4.63 6.91 -21.08
CA TYR A 376 -4.60 8.30 -20.65
C TYR A 376 -5.54 8.50 -19.46
N PRO A 377 -5.14 9.21 -18.40
CA PRO A 377 -3.80 9.75 -18.20
C PRO A 377 -2.80 8.62 -17.83
N GLN A 378 -1.51 8.94 -17.60
CA GLN A 378 -0.50 7.92 -17.28
C GLN A 378 -0.95 7.05 -16.10
N ILE A 379 -0.75 5.74 -16.23
CA ILE A 379 -1.23 4.75 -15.27
C ILE A 379 -0.25 4.54 -14.11
N ARG A 380 -0.75 4.06 -13.00
CA ARG A 380 0.00 3.36 -11.95
C ARG A 380 -0.11 1.87 -12.24
N CYS A 381 1.00 1.14 -12.23
CA CYS A 381 0.95 -0.30 -12.43
C CYS A 381 1.83 -1.09 -11.45
N THR A 382 1.46 -2.35 -11.26
CA THR A 382 2.14 -3.30 -10.40
C THR A 382 2.06 -4.71 -10.98
N TRP A 383 3.12 -5.48 -10.77
CA TRP A 383 3.17 -6.91 -11.07
C TRP A 383 3.02 -7.68 -9.76
N THR A 384 2.05 -8.57 -9.68
CA THR A 384 1.78 -9.36 -8.47
C THR A 384 1.98 -10.83 -8.76
N PHE A 385 2.71 -11.51 -7.88
CA PHE A 385 2.95 -12.94 -7.93
C PHE A 385 2.97 -13.53 -6.51
N SER A 386 2.15 -14.55 -6.25
CA SER A 386 2.08 -15.23 -4.94
C SER A 386 1.97 -14.24 -3.76
N ARG A 387 1.06 -13.26 -3.88
CA ARG A 387 0.81 -12.15 -2.93
C ARG A 387 1.97 -11.16 -2.72
N LYS A 388 3.05 -11.25 -3.50
CA LYS A 388 4.13 -10.24 -3.52
C LYS A 388 3.93 -9.29 -4.69
N SER A 389 3.98 -7.99 -4.43
CA SER A 389 3.87 -6.94 -5.43
C SER A 389 5.25 -6.39 -5.82
N PHE A 390 5.46 -6.20 -7.11
CA PHE A 390 6.65 -5.63 -7.72
C PHE A 390 6.26 -4.39 -8.53
N PRO A 391 7.01 -3.27 -8.44
CA PRO A 391 6.73 -2.09 -9.25
C PRO A 391 6.94 -2.40 -10.73
N CYS A 392 6.12 -1.80 -11.59
CA CYS A 392 6.28 -1.90 -13.04
C CYS A 392 7.17 -0.76 -13.57
N GLU A 393 7.92 -1.02 -14.63
CA GLU A 393 8.49 0.02 -15.48
C GLU A 393 7.59 0.24 -16.69
N GLN A 394 7.37 1.51 -17.06
CA GLN A 394 6.60 1.90 -18.23
C GLN A 394 7.54 2.57 -19.23
N LYS A 395 7.66 2.01 -20.43
CA LYS A 395 8.43 2.60 -21.53
C LYS A 395 7.47 3.00 -22.64
N GLY A 396 7.50 4.28 -23.03
CA GLY A 396 6.75 4.77 -24.18
C GLY A 396 7.35 4.23 -25.49
N LEU A 397 6.50 3.87 -26.43
CA LEU A 397 6.85 3.50 -27.80
C LEU A 397 6.51 4.66 -28.75
N ASP A 398 7.23 4.76 -29.87
CA ASP A 398 7.08 5.85 -30.85
C ASP A 398 5.71 5.85 -31.58
N ASP A 399 4.95 4.76 -31.47
CA ASP A 399 3.61 4.61 -32.06
C ASP A 399 2.46 5.05 -31.12
N GLY A 400 2.79 5.68 -29.99
CA GLY A 400 1.82 6.18 -29.03
C GLY A 400 1.25 5.12 -28.08
N TYR A 401 1.80 3.90 -28.10
CA TYR A 401 1.58 2.89 -27.07
C TYR A 401 2.67 2.97 -26.00
N SER A 402 2.40 2.37 -24.84
CA SER A 402 3.38 2.08 -23.81
C SER A 402 3.53 0.58 -23.65
N ILE A 403 4.71 0.15 -23.23
CA ILE A 403 5.00 -1.24 -22.91
C ILE A 403 5.55 -1.34 -21.48
N SER A 404 5.01 -2.28 -20.72
CA SER A 404 5.59 -2.70 -19.45
C SER A 404 6.13 -4.11 -19.58
N LYS A 405 7.32 -4.37 -19.02
CA LYS A 405 7.97 -5.68 -19.05
C LYS A 405 8.30 -6.17 -17.64
N PHE A 406 8.19 -7.48 -17.42
CA PHE A 406 8.59 -8.11 -16.17
C PHE A 406 9.45 -9.34 -16.45
N CYS A 407 10.73 -9.26 -16.06
CA CYS A 407 11.73 -10.31 -16.29
C CYS A 407 12.15 -11.04 -15.00
N ASN A 408 11.83 -10.50 -13.82
CA ASN A 408 12.31 -11.02 -12.53
C ASN A 408 11.41 -12.14 -11.97
N HIS A 409 11.02 -13.09 -12.83
CA HIS A 409 10.21 -14.24 -12.43
C HIS A 409 11.03 -15.36 -11.79
N LYS A 410 12.37 -15.34 -11.92
CA LYS A 410 13.31 -16.34 -11.35
C LYS A 410 12.93 -17.79 -11.63
N HIS A 411 12.35 -18.03 -12.81
CA HIS A 411 11.87 -19.36 -13.23
C HIS A 411 10.95 -20.01 -12.17
N GLN A 412 10.06 -19.21 -11.57
CA GLN A 412 8.99 -19.72 -10.72
C GLN A 412 7.73 -19.91 -11.56
N PRO A 413 7.15 -21.13 -11.61
CA PRO A 413 5.88 -21.33 -12.30
C PRO A 413 4.75 -20.76 -11.45
N GLY A 414 3.71 -20.23 -12.08
CA GLY A 414 2.59 -19.63 -11.37
C GLY A 414 1.79 -18.66 -12.22
N GLU A 415 0.85 -18.00 -11.56
CA GLU A 415 0.05 -16.92 -12.14
C GLU A 415 0.68 -15.58 -11.77
N TYR A 416 1.04 -14.82 -12.78
CA TYR A 416 1.55 -13.46 -12.70
C TYR A 416 0.45 -12.51 -13.12
N ILE A 417 0.14 -11.53 -12.28
CA ILE A 417 -0.97 -10.62 -12.51
C ILE A 417 -0.41 -9.21 -12.68
N PHE A 418 -0.68 -8.60 -13.82
CA PHE A 418 -0.40 -7.20 -14.08
C PHE A 418 -1.63 -6.37 -13.73
N HIS A 419 -1.51 -5.48 -12.75
CA HIS A 419 -2.53 -4.50 -12.42
C HIS A 419 -2.11 -3.13 -12.93
N ALA A 420 -3.03 -2.43 -13.57
CA ALA A 420 -2.85 -1.08 -14.09
C ALA A 420 -4.09 -0.24 -13.78
N GLU A 421 -3.91 0.97 -13.27
CA GLU A 421 -5.00 1.87 -12.93
C GLU A 421 -4.64 3.33 -13.20
N ASN A 422 -5.63 4.14 -13.49
CA ASN A 422 -5.57 5.59 -13.44
C ASN A 422 -6.83 6.09 -12.71
N ASP A 423 -7.02 7.41 -12.64
CA ASP A 423 -8.11 8.03 -11.87
C ASP A 423 -9.51 7.58 -12.29
N ASP A 424 -9.67 7.09 -13.54
CA ASP A 424 -10.97 6.84 -14.16
C ASP A 424 -11.16 5.37 -14.63
N ALA A 425 -10.08 4.58 -14.72
CA ALA A 425 -10.09 3.25 -15.32
C ALA A 425 -9.08 2.30 -14.64
N GLN A 426 -9.43 1.01 -14.62
CA GLN A 426 -8.59 -0.06 -14.08
C GLN A 426 -8.57 -1.25 -15.04
N LEU A 427 -7.42 -1.91 -15.12
CA LEU A 427 -7.17 -3.09 -15.93
C LEU A 427 -6.38 -4.10 -15.10
N THR A 428 -6.76 -5.37 -15.19
CA THR A 428 -5.97 -6.48 -14.65
C THR A 428 -5.78 -7.52 -15.73
N LYS A 429 -4.52 -7.91 -15.99
CA LYS A 429 -4.17 -8.94 -16.97
C LYS A 429 -3.41 -10.08 -16.31
N MET A 430 -3.89 -11.30 -16.53
CA MET A 430 -3.31 -12.50 -15.93
C MET A 430 -2.45 -13.26 -16.94
N PHE A 431 -1.29 -13.70 -16.47
CA PHE A 431 -0.28 -14.44 -17.21
C PHE A 431 0.03 -15.75 -16.49
N THR A 432 -0.03 -16.86 -17.20
CA THR A 432 0.33 -18.18 -16.66
C THR A 432 1.75 -18.53 -17.12
N LEU A 433 2.66 -18.86 -16.20
CA LEU A 433 3.98 -19.41 -16.54
C LEU A 433 4.06 -20.90 -16.21
N ASN A 434 4.31 -21.72 -17.21
CA ASN A 434 4.67 -23.13 -17.07
C ASN A 434 6.15 -23.32 -17.45
N ILE A 435 6.86 -24.16 -16.69
CA ILE A 435 8.29 -24.42 -16.93
C ILE A 435 8.47 -25.87 -17.35
N ARG A 436 8.97 -26.05 -18.56
CA ARG A 436 9.25 -27.36 -19.14
C ARG A 436 10.43 -27.99 -18.44
N ARG A 437 10.24 -29.24 -18.01
CA ARG A 437 11.23 -30.00 -17.26
C ARG A 437 11.03 -31.49 -17.47
N LYS A 438 12.14 -32.22 -17.59
CA LYS A 438 12.13 -33.69 -17.66
C LYS A 438 11.51 -34.27 -16.38
N PRO A 439 10.87 -35.45 -16.45
CA PRO A 439 10.28 -36.08 -15.28
C PRO A 439 11.39 -36.45 -14.28
N GLN A 440 11.13 -36.31 -12.98
CA GLN A 440 11.96 -36.90 -11.92
C GLN A 440 11.17 -38.00 -11.25
N VAL A 441 11.70 -39.22 -11.19
CA VAL A 441 10.96 -40.39 -10.67
C VAL A 441 11.42 -40.67 -9.25
N LEU A 442 10.46 -40.88 -8.36
CA LEU A 442 10.63 -41.40 -7.01
C LEU A 442 9.86 -42.71 -6.91
N ALA A 443 10.46 -43.73 -6.29
CA ALA A 443 9.89 -45.05 -6.19
C ALA A 443 9.73 -45.48 -4.73
N GLU A 444 8.57 -46.05 -4.40
CA GLU A 444 8.23 -46.55 -3.07
C GLU A 444 7.69 -47.98 -3.20
N ALA A 445 8.13 -48.87 -2.31
CA ALA A 445 7.72 -50.27 -2.29
C ALA A 445 7.07 -50.62 -0.95
N SER A 446 5.97 -51.35 -1.01
CA SER A 446 5.29 -51.94 0.14
C SER A 446 5.20 -53.47 -0.01
N ALA A 447 4.68 -54.19 0.97
CA ALA A 447 4.56 -55.65 0.90
C ALA A 447 3.59 -56.16 -0.20
N SER A 448 2.68 -55.32 -0.69
CA SER A 448 1.62 -55.71 -1.64
C SER A 448 1.61 -54.91 -2.96
N GLN A 449 2.25 -53.74 -3.00
CA GLN A 449 2.28 -52.87 -4.18
C GLN A 449 3.59 -52.07 -4.28
N ALA A 450 4.02 -51.78 -5.50
CA ALA A 450 5.08 -50.83 -5.80
C ALA A 450 4.48 -49.60 -6.47
N SER A 451 4.80 -48.41 -5.98
CA SER A 451 4.29 -47.14 -6.50
C SER A 451 5.44 -46.25 -6.93
N CYS A 452 5.35 -45.69 -8.12
CA CYS A 452 6.27 -44.66 -8.59
C CYS A 452 5.54 -43.35 -8.81
N PHE A 453 6.21 -42.26 -8.43
CA PHE A 453 5.72 -40.90 -8.48
C PHE A 453 6.68 -40.08 -9.32
N SER A 454 6.15 -39.17 -10.13
CA SER A 454 6.99 -38.30 -10.93
C SER A 454 6.38 -36.95 -11.10
N ASP A 455 7.22 -35.93 -10.93
CA ASP A 455 6.90 -34.56 -11.20
C ASP A 455 7.62 -34.07 -12.47
N GLY A 456 6.87 -33.47 -13.39
CA GLY A 456 7.41 -33.01 -14.68
C GLY A 456 6.39 -32.19 -15.47
N TYR A 457 6.86 -31.41 -16.46
CA TYR A 457 5.99 -30.71 -17.40
C TYR A 457 6.60 -30.78 -18.80
N PRO A 458 5.86 -31.18 -19.85
CA PRO A 458 4.45 -31.62 -19.85
C PRO A 458 4.21 -32.93 -19.06
N LEU A 459 2.93 -33.28 -18.87
CA LEU A 459 2.49 -34.41 -18.03
C LEU A 459 3.26 -35.71 -18.36
N PRO A 460 3.99 -36.31 -17.38
CA PRO A 460 4.73 -37.55 -17.62
C PRO A 460 3.84 -38.78 -17.84
N SER A 461 4.23 -39.62 -18.79
CA SER A 461 3.62 -40.92 -19.07
C SER A 461 4.46 -42.05 -18.50
N TRP A 462 3.84 -43.17 -18.13
CA TRP A 462 4.48 -44.24 -17.35
C TRP A 462 4.63 -45.55 -18.13
N THR A 463 5.78 -46.19 -17.97
CA THR A 463 6.05 -47.57 -18.41
C THR A 463 6.71 -48.37 -17.28
N TRP A 464 6.39 -49.65 -17.18
CA TRP A 464 6.99 -50.59 -16.23
C TRP A 464 7.72 -51.68 -16.99
N LYS A 465 8.93 -52.01 -16.55
CA LYS A 465 9.78 -53.05 -17.15
C LYS A 465 10.28 -54.02 -16.10
N LYS A 466 10.33 -55.31 -16.46
CA LYS A 466 10.94 -56.36 -15.66
C LYS A 466 12.43 -56.47 -16.01
N CYS A 467 13.27 -56.60 -14.99
CA CYS A 467 14.71 -56.72 -15.14
C CYS A 467 15.16 -58.12 -14.67
N SER A 468 16.28 -58.59 -15.23
CA SER A 468 16.87 -59.89 -14.86
C SER A 468 17.70 -59.77 -13.59
N ASP A 469 17.70 -60.81 -12.73
CA ASP A 469 18.34 -60.83 -11.39
C ASP A 469 19.85 -60.51 -11.37
N LYS A 470 20.51 -60.47 -12.54
CA LYS A 470 21.95 -60.24 -12.68
C LYS A 470 22.35 -59.04 -13.56
N SER A 471 21.41 -58.27 -14.12
CA SER A 471 21.75 -57.09 -14.93
C SER A 471 20.67 -55.99 -14.94
N PRO A 472 21.05 -54.69 -15.05
CA PRO A 472 20.11 -53.58 -15.16
C PRO A 472 19.44 -53.44 -16.55
N ASN A 473 19.65 -54.40 -17.46
CA ASN A 473 18.99 -54.41 -18.77
C ASN A 473 17.57 -54.97 -18.61
N CYS A 474 16.59 -54.08 -18.61
CA CYS A 474 15.17 -54.41 -18.52
C CYS A 474 14.56 -54.41 -19.92
N THR A 475 14.13 -55.57 -20.41
CA THR A 475 13.62 -55.74 -21.78
C THR A 475 12.14 -56.10 -21.86
N GLU A 476 11.56 -56.68 -20.81
CA GLU A 476 10.16 -57.11 -20.80
C GLU A 476 9.25 -56.01 -20.23
N GLU A 477 8.28 -55.52 -21.02
CA GLU A 477 7.30 -54.54 -20.55
C GLU A 477 6.14 -55.20 -19.80
N ILE A 478 5.76 -54.62 -18.65
CA ILE A 478 4.66 -55.08 -17.82
C ILE A 478 3.45 -54.20 -18.10
N THR A 479 2.40 -54.78 -18.69
CA THR A 479 1.13 -54.09 -18.96
C THR A 479 0.00 -54.50 -18.01
N GLN A 480 0.15 -55.62 -17.30
CA GLN A 480 -0.86 -56.17 -16.39
C GLN A 480 -0.65 -55.67 -14.95
N GLY A 481 -1.75 -55.34 -14.26
CA GLY A 481 -1.71 -54.91 -12.85
C GLY A 481 -1.19 -53.49 -12.61
N VAL A 482 -0.99 -52.69 -13.67
CA VAL A 482 -0.57 -51.29 -13.61
C VAL A 482 -1.78 -50.37 -13.50
N TRP A 483 -1.77 -49.52 -12.48
CA TRP A 483 -2.76 -48.48 -12.23
C TRP A 483 -2.11 -47.10 -12.29
N ASN A 484 -2.43 -46.35 -13.33
CA ASN A 484 -2.03 -44.95 -13.45
C ASN A 484 -3.07 -44.07 -12.75
N ARG A 485 -2.69 -43.47 -11.62
CA ARG A 485 -3.55 -42.51 -10.92
C ARG A 485 -3.57 -41.21 -11.72
N LYS A 486 -4.77 -40.65 -11.93
CA LYS A 486 -4.93 -39.35 -12.62
C LYS A 486 -4.14 -38.28 -11.88
N ALA A 487 -3.48 -37.44 -12.67
CA ALA A 487 -2.60 -36.37 -12.21
C ALA A 487 -3.36 -35.43 -11.27
N ASN A 488 -2.75 -35.11 -10.14
CA ASN A 488 -3.31 -34.16 -9.19
C ASN A 488 -2.47 -32.90 -9.22
N ARG A 489 -3.08 -31.76 -9.55
CA ARG A 489 -2.39 -30.47 -9.54
C ARG A 489 -2.27 -30.01 -8.08
N LYS A 490 -1.20 -30.43 -7.40
CA LYS A 490 -0.92 -30.03 -6.01
C LYS A 490 -0.36 -28.61 -5.92
N VAL A 491 0.44 -28.20 -6.90
CA VAL A 491 1.08 -26.87 -7.00
C VAL A 491 1.05 -26.44 -8.47
N PHE A 492 0.86 -25.14 -8.74
CA PHE A 492 0.85 -24.60 -10.10
C PHE A 492 2.18 -24.90 -10.82
N GLY A 493 2.12 -25.45 -12.04
CA GLY A 493 3.29 -25.87 -12.83
C GLY A 493 3.90 -27.22 -12.45
N GLN A 494 3.46 -27.87 -11.36
CA GLN A 494 3.95 -29.18 -10.93
C GLN A 494 2.90 -30.28 -11.18
N TRP A 495 2.92 -30.90 -12.37
CA TRP A 495 2.11 -32.10 -12.60
C TRP A 495 2.75 -33.28 -11.89
N VAL A 496 2.09 -33.75 -10.84
CA VAL A 496 2.46 -34.99 -10.17
C VAL A 496 1.62 -36.11 -10.77
N SER A 497 2.29 -37.04 -11.43
CA SER A 497 1.70 -38.27 -11.93
C SER A 497 2.20 -39.44 -11.08
N SER A 498 1.38 -40.47 -10.90
CA SER A 498 1.80 -41.66 -10.16
C SER A 498 1.26 -42.92 -10.82
N SER A 499 2.10 -43.94 -10.88
CA SER A 499 1.77 -45.26 -11.40
C SER A 499 2.04 -46.31 -10.32
N THR A 500 1.11 -47.24 -10.13
CA THR A 500 1.22 -48.30 -9.12
C THR A 500 1.11 -49.67 -9.78
N LEU A 501 1.99 -50.58 -9.42
CA LEU A 501 2.00 -51.97 -9.85
C LEU A 501 1.62 -52.86 -8.67
N ASN A 502 0.52 -53.61 -8.81
CA ASN A 502 0.12 -54.61 -7.81
C ASN A 502 1.01 -55.85 -7.90
N MET A 503 1.49 -56.34 -6.75
CA MET A 503 2.39 -57.50 -6.70
C MET A 503 1.62 -58.82 -6.83
N SER A 504 1.57 -59.39 -8.04
CA SER A 504 1.15 -60.78 -8.26
C SER A 504 2.29 -61.77 -7.97
N GLU A 505 1.98 -63.02 -7.65
CA GLU A 505 2.97 -64.06 -7.33
C GLU A 505 4.04 -64.26 -8.43
N ALA A 506 3.72 -63.97 -9.69
CA ALA A 506 4.62 -64.08 -10.84
C ALA A 506 5.74 -63.01 -10.91
N ILE A 507 5.68 -61.96 -10.07
CA ILE A 507 6.60 -60.80 -10.11
C ILE A 507 7.43 -60.70 -8.82
N LYS A 508 7.12 -61.52 -7.79
CA LYS A 508 7.86 -61.55 -6.52
C LYS A 508 9.28 -62.06 -6.74
N GLY A 509 10.28 -61.35 -6.19
CA GLY A 509 11.71 -61.69 -6.31
C GLY A 509 12.45 -61.08 -7.50
N PHE A 510 11.75 -60.40 -8.43
CA PHE A 510 12.38 -59.74 -9.58
C PHE A 510 12.64 -58.25 -9.32
N LEU A 511 13.68 -57.72 -9.96
CA LEU A 511 13.93 -56.28 -10.05
C LEU A 511 12.97 -55.67 -11.08
N VAL A 512 12.22 -54.63 -10.69
CA VAL A 512 11.31 -53.91 -11.59
C VAL A 512 11.78 -52.47 -11.77
N LYS A 513 11.62 -51.93 -12.97
CA LYS A 513 11.98 -50.56 -13.34
C LYS A 513 10.75 -49.79 -13.77
N CYS A 514 10.45 -48.69 -13.11
CA CYS A 514 9.42 -47.76 -13.53
C CYS A 514 10.08 -46.58 -14.23
N CYS A 515 9.56 -46.21 -15.40
CA CYS A 515 10.07 -45.12 -16.21
C CYS A 515 8.96 -44.11 -16.50
N ALA A 516 9.21 -42.85 -16.18
CA ALA A 516 8.38 -41.73 -16.58
C ALA A 516 9.03 -40.98 -17.74
N TYR A 517 8.28 -40.69 -18.79
CA TYR A 517 8.77 -39.97 -19.97
C TYR A 517 7.84 -38.83 -20.37
N ASN A 518 8.43 -37.76 -20.89
CA ASN A 518 7.74 -36.66 -21.56
C ASN A 518 8.53 -36.24 -22.81
N SER A 519 8.08 -35.17 -23.49
CA SER A 519 8.74 -34.66 -24.70
C SER A 519 10.19 -34.20 -24.48
N LEU A 520 10.61 -33.88 -23.25
CA LEU A 520 11.96 -33.44 -22.93
C LEU A 520 12.91 -34.58 -22.55
N GLY A 521 12.38 -35.74 -22.16
CA GLY A 521 13.21 -36.88 -21.82
C GLY A 521 12.53 -37.92 -20.94
N THR A 522 13.33 -38.88 -20.49
CA THR A 522 12.88 -40.01 -19.66
C THR A 522 13.71 -40.08 -18.38
N SER A 523 13.07 -40.43 -17.28
CA SER A 523 13.70 -40.75 -16.00
C SER A 523 13.11 -42.05 -15.47
N CYS A 524 13.91 -42.84 -14.77
CA CYS A 524 13.50 -44.16 -14.31
C CYS A 524 14.13 -44.49 -12.97
N GLU A 525 13.44 -45.30 -12.17
CA GLU A 525 13.93 -45.80 -10.89
C GLU A 525 13.72 -47.33 -10.80
N THR A 526 14.59 -48.02 -10.08
CA THR A 526 14.54 -49.49 -9.93
C THR A 526 14.20 -49.91 -8.51
N ILE A 527 13.32 -50.91 -8.36
CA ILE A 527 12.81 -51.40 -7.09
C ILE A 527 13.07 -52.90 -6.96
N LEU A 528 13.62 -53.31 -5.81
CA LEU A 528 13.75 -54.72 -5.41
C LEU A 528 12.52 -55.17 -4.62
N LEU A 529 11.89 -56.24 -5.07
CA LEU A 529 10.69 -56.81 -4.46
C LEU A 529 11.07 -57.95 -3.50
N ASN A 530 11.41 -57.61 -2.26
CA ASN A 530 11.80 -58.60 -1.25
C ASN A 530 10.60 -59.44 -0.77
N SER A 531 10.78 -60.75 -0.69
CA SER A 531 9.85 -61.65 0.00
C SER A 531 10.05 -61.51 1.52
N PRO A 532 8.99 -61.30 2.33
CA PRO A 532 9.06 -61.74 3.71
C PRO A 532 9.19 -63.26 3.70
N GLY A 533 10.20 -63.81 4.39
CA GLY A 533 10.36 -65.26 4.53
C GLY A 533 9.15 -65.88 5.23
N PRO A 534 8.87 -67.17 5.03
CA PRO A 534 7.74 -67.83 5.67
C PRO A 534 7.97 -67.88 7.18
N PHE A 535 7.11 -67.21 7.95
CA PHE A 535 7.03 -67.37 9.40
C PHE A 535 6.43 -68.76 9.73
N PRO A 536 7.08 -69.59 10.57
CA PRO A 536 6.55 -70.90 10.95
C PRO A 536 5.77 -70.78 12.27
N PHE A 537 4.43 -70.81 12.23
CA PHE A 537 3.52 -71.11 13.36
C PHE A 537 2.09 -71.07 12.78
N ILE A 538 1.14 -71.99 12.98
CA ILE A 538 0.81 -72.81 14.16
C ILE A 538 0.06 -74.07 13.66
N GLN A 539 0.44 -75.25 14.18
CA GLN A 539 -0.46 -76.40 14.30
C GLN A 539 -0.91 -76.44 15.76
N ASP A 540 -2.17 -76.08 16.02
CA ASP A 540 -3.02 -76.46 17.16
C ASP A 540 -4.22 -75.51 17.29
N ASN A 541 -5.34 -75.94 16.72
CA ASN A 541 -6.59 -75.18 16.55
C ASN A 541 -7.30 -74.81 17.86
N ILE A 542 -6.83 -75.23 19.03
CA ILE A 542 -7.54 -75.01 20.31
C ILE A 542 -7.09 -73.70 20.98
N SER A 543 -5.83 -73.30 20.81
CA SER A 543 -5.29 -72.01 21.32
C SER A 543 -5.80 -70.80 20.52
N PHE A 544 -6.09 -71.00 19.22
CA PHE A 544 -6.56 -69.96 18.30
C PHE A 544 -7.97 -69.46 18.63
N TYR A 545 -8.90 -70.35 18.98
CA TYR A 545 -10.27 -69.94 19.35
C TYR A 545 -10.33 -69.25 20.73
N ALA A 546 -9.48 -69.66 21.67
CA ALA A 546 -9.39 -69.00 22.98
C ALA A 546 -8.81 -67.58 22.85
N THR A 547 -7.78 -67.39 22.03
CA THR A 547 -7.20 -66.06 21.76
C THR A 547 -8.14 -65.17 20.96
N ILE A 548 -8.88 -65.70 19.99
CA ILE A 548 -9.91 -64.93 19.26
C ILE A 548 -11.05 -64.49 20.19
N GLY A 549 -11.51 -65.35 21.11
CA GLY A 549 -12.55 -65.01 22.07
C GLY A 549 -12.15 -63.87 23.01
N VAL A 550 -10.90 -63.89 23.51
CA VAL A 550 -10.34 -62.82 24.35
C VAL A 550 -10.11 -61.55 23.53
N CYS A 551 -9.59 -61.66 22.31
CA CYS A 551 -9.38 -60.52 21.41
C CYS A 551 -10.70 -59.87 20.99
N LEU A 552 -11.77 -60.64 20.74
CA LEU A 552 -13.10 -60.09 20.43
C LEU A 552 -13.69 -59.34 21.61
N LEU A 553 -13.56 -59.86 22.83
CA LEU A 553 -13.92 -59.12 24.05
C LEU A 553 -13.12 -57.82 24.19
N PHE A 554 -11.81 -57.87 23.91
CA PHE A 554 -10.94 -56.71 23.96
C PHE A 554 -11.27 -55.68 22.87
N ILE A 555 -11.62 -56.13 21.65
CA ILE A 555 -12.08 -55.28 20.54
C ILE A 555 -13.45 -54.68 20.86
N VAL A 556 -14.36 -55.39 21.51
CA VAL A 556 -15.66 -54.83 21.93
C VAL A 556 -15.46 -53.78 23.03
N VAL A 557 -14.57 -54.01 23.99
CA VAL A 557 -14.23 -53.01 25.01
C VAL A 557 -13.50 -51.81 24.38
N LEU A 558 -12.56 -52.04 23.48
CA LEU A 558 -11.87 -50.97 22.73
C LEU A 558 -12.84 -50.20 21.85
N THR A 559 -13.76 -50.85 21.14
CA THR A 559 -14.77 -50.16 20.33
C THR A 559 -15.77 -49.42 21.19
N LEU A 560 -16.13 -49.92 22.38
CA LEU A 560 -16.92 -49.14 23.34
C LEU A 560 -16.13 -47.93 23.86
N LEU A 561 -14.85 -48.09 24.20
CA LEU A 561 -13.97 -46.98 24.62
C LEU A 561 -13.70 -45.99 23.50
N ILE A 562 -13.53 -46.46 22.26
CA ILE A 562 -13.35 -45.67 21.04
C ILE A 562 -14.67 -44.98 20.73
N CYS A 563 -15.82 -45.64 20.77
CA CYS A 563 -17.13 -45.00 20.62
C CYS A 563 -17.40 -44.00 21.74
N HIS A 564 -16.94 -44.23 22.97
CA HIS A 564 -17.02 -43.27 24.06
C HIS A 564 -16.10 -42.07 23.79
N LYS A 565 -14.86 -42.30 23.31
CA LYS A 565 -13.95 -41.24 22.87
C LYS A 565 -14.46 -40.50 21.64
N TYR A 566 -15.07 -41.16 20.66
CA TYR A 566 -15.65 -40.58 19.45
C TYR A 566 -16.91 -39.79 19.77
N LYS A 567 -17.80 -40.29 20.64
CA LYS A 567 -18.94 -39.50 21.15
C LYS A 567 -18.47 -38.29 21.96
N LYS A 568 -17.35 -38.41 22.70
CA LYS A 568 -16.75 -37.28 23.41
C LYS A 568 -16.11 -36.30 22.41
N GLN A 569 -15.34 -36.77 21.43
CA GLN A 569 -14.58 -35.99 20.44
C GLN A 569 -15.48 -35.26 19.41
N PHE A 570 -16.58 -35.88 18.96
CA PHE A 570 -17.54 -35.26 18.04
C PHE A 570 -18.39 -34.15 18.70
N ARG A 571 -18.42 -34.07 20.05
CA ARG A 571 -19.01 -32.93 20.77
C ARG A 571 -18.09 -31.71 20.84
N TYR A 572 -16.81 -31.83 20.42
CA TYR A 572 -15.78 -30.80 20.61
C TYR A 572 -15.24 -30.19 19.31
N GLU A 573 -15.76 -30.57 18.15
CA GLU A 573 -15.35 -30.01 16.85
C GLU A 573 -16.26 -28.86 16.37
N SER A 574 -17.17 -28.36 17.20
CA SER A 574 -17.92 -27.15 16.89
C SER A 574 -17.08 -25.91 17.23
N GLN A 575 -16.60 -25.22 16.20
CA GLN A 575 -16.02 -23.85 16.16
C GLN A 575 -14.50 -23.74 15.92
N LEU A 576 -14.05 -24.05 14.69
CA LEU A 576 -12.84 -23.44 14.13
C LEU A 576 -13.21 -22.49 13.00
N GLN A 577 -12.49 -21.37 12.97
CA GLN A 577 -12.82 -20.12 12.28
C GLN A 577 -13.01 -20.26 10.77
N MET A 578 -14.10 -19.68 10.30
CA MET A 578 -14.32 -19.33 8.89
C MET A 578 -14.20 -17.81 8.81
N VAL A 579 -13.22 -17.30 8.06
CA VAL A 579 -13.20 -15.88 7.67
C VAL A 579 -13.42 -15.82 6.17
N GLN A 580 -14.47 -15.10 5.77
CA GLN A 580 -14.76 -14.79 4.37
C GLN A 580 -14.06 -13.48 4.00
N VAL A 581 -13.31 -13.46 2.89
CA VAL A 581 -12.97 -12.21 2.18
C VAL A 581 -13.21 -12.42 0.68
N THR A 582 -13.91 -11.43 0.12
CA THR A 582 -14.42 -11.31 -1.24
C THR A 582 -13.34 -11.51 -2.30
N GLY A 583 -13.39 -12.64 -2.99
CA GLY A 583 -12.77 -12.87 -4.30
C GLY A 583 -13.86 -13.17 -5.32
N SER A 584 -13.60 -12.93 -6.60
CA SER A 584 -14.53 -13.08 -7.72
C SER A 584 -15.00 -14.53 -8.01
N SER A 585 -14.67 -15.49 -7.15
CA SER A 585 -15.13 -16.87 -7.24
C SER A 585 -15.58 -17.38 -5.86
N ASP A 586 -16.79 -17.89 -5.83
CA ASP A 586 -17.68 -17.93 -4.66
C ASP A 586 -17.41 -19.12 -3.70
N ASN A 587 -16.15 -19.59 -3.50
CA ASN A 587 -15.88 -20.81 -2.69
C ASN A 587 -14.46 -21.01 -2.09
N GLU A 588 -13.57 -20.02 -1.97
CA GLU A 588 -12.26 -20.22 -1.31
C GLU A 588 -12.30 -19.87 0.20
N TYR A 589 -12.21 -20.88 1.07
CA TYR A 589 -12.10 -20.72 2.52
C TYR A 589 -10.62 -20.79 2.93
N PHE A 590 -10.10 -19.73 3.56
CA PHE A 590 -8.83 -19.81 4.27
C PHE A 590 -9.09 -20.01 5.78
N TYR A 591 -8.48 -21.04 6.35
CA TYR A 591 -8.56 -21.31 7.78
C TYR A 591 -7.44 -20.54 8.48
N VAL A 592 -7.82 -19.60 9.35
CA VAL A 592 -6.86 -18.94 10.24
C VAL A 592 -6.86 -19.70 11.56
N ASP A 593 -5.73 -20.31 11.91
CA ASP A 593 -5.56 -20.96 13.21
C ASP A 593 -5.02 -19.96 14.24
N PHE A 594 -5.90 -19.45 15.10
CA PHE A 594 -5.50 -18.49 16.12
C PHE A 594 -4.78 -19.14 17.32
N ARG A 595 -4.61 -20.47 17.34
CA ARG A 595 -3.85 -21.15 18.40
C ARG A 595 -2.37 -20.76 18.39
N GLU A 596 -1.81 -20.44 17.23
CA GLU A 596 -0.40 -20.12 17.03
C GLU A 596 -0.03 -18.65 17.36
N TYR A 597 -1.02 -17.77 17.54
CA TYR A 597 -0.77 -16.36 17.86
C TYR A 597 -0.35 -16.17 19.32
N GLU A 598 0.56 -15.24 19.61
CA GLU A 598 0.93 -14.90 20.98
C GLU A 598 -0.12 -14.00 21.66
N TYR A 599 -0.32 -14.18 22.98
CA TYR A 599 -1.23 -13.34 23.77
C TYR A 599 -0.50 -12.10 24.28
N ASP A 600 -1.05 -10.93 23.98
CA ASP A 600 -0.49 -9.64 24.42
C ASP A 600 -0.96 -9.30 25.85
N LEU A 601 0.01 -9.17 26.76
CA LEU A 601 -0.22 -8.88 28.18
C LEU A 601 -0.91 -7.53 28.43
N LYS A 602 -0.99 -6.63 27.44
CA LYS A 602 -1.73 -5.36 27.59
C LYS A 602 -3.22 -5.56 27.88
N TRP A 603 -3.78 -6.71 27.49
CA TRP A 603 -5.17 -7.06 27.74
C TRP A 603 -5.39 -7.61 29.15
N GLU A 604 -4.33 -7.83 29.93
CA GLU A 604 -4.44 -8.42 31.24
C GLU A 604 -5.08 -7.45 32.25
N PHE A 605 -6.18 -7.90 32.86
CA PHE A 605 -6.95 -7.16 33.84
C PHE A 605 -6.78 -7.78 35.24
N PRO A 606 -6.53 -6.97 36.30
CA PRO A 606 -6.44 -7.48 37.66
C PRO A 606 -7.76 -8.14 38.10
N ARG A 607 -7.72 -9.44 38.37
CA ARG A 607 -8.91 -10.24 38.71
C ARG A 607 -9.62 -9.72 39.97
N GLU A 608 -8.84 -9.20 40.92
CA GLU A 608 -9.31 -8.58 42.16
C GLU A 608 -10.23 -7.37 41.92
N ASN A 609 -10.14 -6.74 40.75
CA ASN A 609 -10.97 -5.60 40.37
C ASN A 609 -12.24 -6.03 39.62
N LEU A 610 -12.58 -7.32 39.65
CA LEU A 610 -13.75 -7.89 38.97
C LEU A 610 -14.73 -8.49 39.99
N GLU A 611 -15.93 -7.92 40.07
CA GLU A 611 -16.98 -8.37 40.98
C GLU A 611 -18.10 -9.08 40.20
N PHE A 612 -18.32 -10.37 40.48
CA PHE A 612 -19.29 -11.19 39.75
C PHE A 612 -20.73 -10.99 40.25
N GLY A 613 -21.64 -10.82 39.31
CA GLY A 613 -23.08 -10.80 39.51
C GLY A 613 -23.78 -12.06 39.01
N LYS A 614 -25.00 -11.90 38.48
CA LYS A 614 -25.83 -13.01 38.00
C LYS A 614 -25.28 -13.67 36.72
N VAL A 615 -25.65 -14.93 36.48
CA VAL A 615 -25.39 -15.61 35.22
C VAL A 615 -26.22 -14.96 34.10
N LEU A 616 -25.58 -14.59 32.98
CA LEU A 616 -26.26 -14.08 31.79
C LEU A 616 -26.60 -15.19 30.79
N GLY A 617 -25.72 -16.19 30.69
CA GLY A 617 -25.94 -17.36 29.83
C GLY A 617 -25.01 -18.51 30.15
N SER A 618 -25.42 -19.74 29.82
CA SER A 618 -24.58 -20.93 29.92
C SER A 618 -24.86 -21.86 28.75
N GLY A 619 -23.81 -22.32 28.07
CA GLY A 619 -23.91 -23.13 26.85
C GLY A 619 -22.80 -24.15 26.72
N ALA A 620 -22.59 -24.66 25.51
CA ALA A 620 -21.48 -25.58 25.20
C ALA A 620 -20.10 -24.89 25.35
N PHE A 621 -20.05 -23.57 25.12
CA PHE A 621 -18.83 -22.75 25.09
C PHE A 621 -18.48 -22.10 26.44
N GLY A 622 -18.97 -22.65 27.55
CA GLY A 622 -18.74 -22.13 28.89
C GLY A 622 -19.93 -21.41 29.52
N LYS A 623 -19.63 -20.44 30.38
CA LYS A 623 -20.58 -19.66 31.19
C LYS A 623 -20.25 -18.18 31.03
N VAL A 624 -21.28 -17.35 30.82
CA VAL A 624 -21.18 -15.90 30.78
C VAL A 624 -21.88 -15.32 32.00
N MET A 625 -21.16 -14.49 32.73
CA MET A 625 -21.60 -13.83 33.96
C MET A 625 -21.71 -12.34 33.72
N ASN A 626 -22.68 -11.69 34.37
CA ASN A 626 -22.62 -10.25 34.57
C ASN A 626 -21.53 -9.98 35.60
N ALA A 627 -20.78 -8.90 35.45
CA ALA A 627 -19.83 -8.44 36.45
C ALA A 627 -19.69 -6.93 36.43
N THR A 628 -19.15 -6.38 37.52
CA THR A 628 -18.72 -5.00 37.62
C THR A 628 -17.19 -5.00 37.58
N ALA A 629 -16.61 -4.30 36.61
CA ALA A 629 -15.16 -4.14 36.49
C ALA A 629 -14.75 -2.74 36.95
N TYR A 630 -13.90 -2.68 37.97
CA TYR A 630 -13.39 -1.44 38.55
C TYR A 630 -12.09 -1.03 37.87
N GLY A 631 -12.05 0.15 37.26
CA GLY A 631 -10.82 0.69 36.68
C GLY A 631 -10.49 0.20 35.27
N ILE A 632 -11.34 -0.59 34.62
CA ILE A 632 -11.07 -1.18 33.28
C ILE A 632 -11.05 -0.14 32.16
N SER A 633 -11.80 0.96 32.27
CA SER A 633 -11.76 2.07 31.31
C SER A 633 -10.92 3.25 31.82
N LYS A 634 -11.19 3.69 33.06
CA LYS A 634 -10.47 4.77 33.75
C LYS A 634 -10.38 4.45 35.23
N THR A 635 -9.29 4.84 35.90
CA THR A 635 -9.07 4.62 37.33
C THR A 635 -10.20 5.24 38.13
N GLY A 636 -10.77 4.46 39.07
CA GLY A 636 -11.88 4.90 39.90
C GLY A 636 -13.28 4.80 39.26
N VAL A 637 -13.39 4.40 37.98
CA VAL A 637 -14.69 4.19 37.32
C VAL A 637 -15.03 2.69 37.28
N SER A 638 -16.22 2.34 37.76
CA SER A 638 -16.78 0.99 37.61
C SER A 638 -17.72 0.92 36.42
N ILE A 639 -17.58 -0.10 35.57
CA ILE A 639 -18.52 -0.36 34.47
C ILE A 639 -19.09 -1.77 34.54
N GLN A 640 -20.30 -1.95 34.03
CA GLN A 640 -20.89 -3.28 33.85
C GLN A 640 -20.27 -3.96 32.64
N VAL A 641 -19.89 -5.23 32.82
CA VAL A 641 -19.22 -6.05 31.81
C VAL A 641 -19.83 -7.45 31.78
N ALA A 642 -19.66 -8.13 30.64
CA ALA A 642 -19.97 -9.54 30.51
C ALA A 642 -18.67 -10.35 30.59
N VAL A 643 -18.60 -11.33 31.49
CA VAL A 643 -17.40 -12.16 31.68
C VAL A 643 -17.67 -13.58 31.21
N LYS A 644 -16.95 -14.00 30.16
CA LYS A 644 -16.98 -15.37 29.66
C LYS A 644 -15.90 -16.19 30.35
N MET A 645 -16.29 -17.35 30.86
CA MET A 645 -15.42 -18.27 31.59
C MET A 645 -15.81 -19.72 31.35
N LEU A 646 -14.88 -20.63 31.66
CA LEU A 646 -15.14 -22.07 31.63
C LEU A 646 -16.01 -22.52 32.81
N LYS A 647 -16.63 -23.71 32.67
CA LYS A 647 -17.32 -24.37 33.78
C LYS A 647 -16.29 -25.05 34.69
N GLU A 648 -16.67 -25.36 35.94
CA GLU A 648 -15.78 -25.92 36.97
C GLU A 648 -15.08 -27.23 36.59
N LYS A 649 -15.56 -27.96 35.58
CA LYS A 649 -15.01 -29.24 35.10
C LYS A 649 -14.62 -29.18 33.62
N ALA A 650 -13.92 -28.13 33.22
CA ALA A 650 -13.52 -27.95 31.84
C ALA A 650 -12.26 -28.74 31.46
N ASP A 651 -12.28 -29.40 30.31
CA ASP A 651 -11.14 -30.15 29.76
C ASP A 651 -10.11 -29.19 29.12
N SER A 652 -8.86 -29.63 28.91
CA SER A 652 -7.79 -28.80 28.34
C SER A 652 -8.13 -28.23 26.96
N SER A 653 -8.88 -28.97 26.15
CA SER A 653 -9.36 -28.51 24.85
C SER A 653 -10.34 -27.35 24.94
N GLU A 654 -11.20 -27.31 25.95
CA GLU A 654 -12.11 -26.18 26.18
C GLU A 654 -11.34 -24.93 26.60
N ARG A 655 -10.26 -25.12 27.36
CA ARG A 655 -9.31 -24.05 27.71
C ARG A 655 -8.60 -23.49 26.48
N GLU A 656 -8.13 -24.35 25.59
CA GLU A 656 -7.51 -23.94 24.33
C GLU A 656 -8.48 -23.20 23.41
N ALA A 657 -9.73 -23.66 23.31
CA ALA A 657 -10.76 -22.99 22.52
C ALA A 657 -11.05 -21.57 23.03
N LEU A 658 -11.18 -21.39 24.36
CA LEU A 658 -11.38 -20.08 24.97
C LEU A 658 -10.17 -19.16 24.76
N MET A 659 -8.94 -19.70 24.79
CA MET A 659 -7.73 -18.94 24.46
C MET A 659 -7.65 -18.55 22.99
N SER A 660 -8.08 -19.43 22.08
CA SER A 660 -8.17 -19.12 20.65
C SER A 660 -9.18 -17.98 20.38
N GLU A 661 -10.33 -18.00 21.06
CA GLU A 661 -11.32 -16.93 20.98
C GLU A 661 -10.77 -15.60 21.50
N LEU A 662 -10.04 -15.61 22.62
CA LEU A 662 -9.34 -14.43 23.14
C LEU A 662 -8.38 -13.87 22.08
N LYS A 663 -7.50 -14.70 21.52
CA LYS A 663 -6.52 -14.29 20.50
C LYS A 663 -7.17 -13.76 19.23
N MET A 664 -8.32 -14.32 18.82
CA MET A 664 -9.08 -13.80 17.69
C MET A 664 -9.62 -12.40 17.98
N MET A 665 -10.22 -12.19 19.15
CA MET A 665 -10.79 -10.89 19.53
C MET A 665 -9.70 -9.82 19.70
N THR A 666 -8.51 -10.17 20.19
CA THR A 666 -7.40 -9.21 20.29
C THR A 666 -6.89 -8.76 18.92
N GLN A 667 -6.95 -9.62 17.90
CA GLN A 667 -6.60 -9.27 16.51
C GLN A 667 -7.68 -8.44 15.81
N LEU A 668 -8.96 -8.66 16.13
CA LEU A 668 -10.08 -7.87 15.57
C LEU A 668 -10.08 -6.42 16.05
N GLY A 669 -9.67 -6.17 17.30
CA GLY A 669 -9.67 -4.83 17.89
C GLY A 669 -11.08 -4.33 18.24
N SER A 670 -11.24 -3.00 18.32
CA SER A 670 -12.51 -2.35 18.65
C SER A 670 -13.31 -2.03 17.39
N HIS A 671 -14.61 -2.32 17.40
CA HIS A 671 -15.50 -2.09 16.26
C HIS A 671 -16.92 -1.70 16.72
N GLU A 672 -17.58 -0.80 15.99
CA GLU A 672 -18.90 -0.25 16.39
C GLU A 672 -20.02 -1.30 16.33
N ASN A 673 -19.91 -2.29 15.44
CA ASN A 673 -20.96 -3.30 15.22
C ASN A 673 -20.60 -4.71 15.73
N ILE A 674 -19.51 -4.86 16.49
CA ILE A 674 -19.08 -6.14 17.08
C ILE A 674 -18.90 -5.94 18.57
N VAL A 675 -19.28 -6.94 19.37
CA VAL A 675 -19.12 -6.89 20.82
C VAL A 675 -17.64 -6.80 21.18
N ASN A 676 -17.24 -5.68 21.78
CA ASN A 676 -15.83 -5.39 22.06
C ASN A 676 -15.29 -6.19 23.25
N LEU A 677 -14.07 -6.70 23.10
CA LEU A 677 -13.25 -7.20 24.20
C LEU A 677 -12.64 -6.01 24.95
N LEU A 678 -12.79 -5.98 26.27
CA LEU A 678 -12.28 -4.92 27.14
C LEU A 678 -11.03 -5.35 27.92
N GLY A 679 -10.84 -6.65 28.13
CA GLY A 679 -9.70 -7.21 28.85
C GLY A 679 -9.85 -8.71 29.08
N ALA A 680 -8.86 -9.31 29.71
CA ALA A 680 -8.85 -10.73 30.08
C ALA A 680 -8.04 -10.97 31.35
N CYS A 681 -8.35 -12.03 32.09
CA CYS A 681 -7.55 -12.49 33.23
C CYS A 681 -7.00 -13.88 32.90
N THR A 682 -5.70 -13.98 32.64
CA THR A 682 -5.02 -15.20 32.18
C THR A 682 -3.86 -15.64 33.08
N LEU A 683 -3.22 -14.73 33.82
CA LEU A 683 -1.95 -14.99 34.53
C LEU A 683 -2.09 -15.79 35.82
N SER A 684 -3.23 -15.73 36.50
CA SER A 684 -3.42 -16.37 37.81
C SER A 684 -4.89 -16.71 38.03
N GLY A 685 -5.23 -18.00 37.97
CA GLY A 685 -6.59 -18.52 38.16
C GLY A 685 -7.34 -18.87 36.86
N PRO A 686 -8.67 -19.10 36.93
CA PRO A 686 -9.48 -19.44 35.75
C PRO A 686 -9.48 -18.34 34.69
N ILE A 687 -9.41 -18.71 33.41
CA ILE A 687 -9.39 -17.72 32.32
C ILE A 687 -10.72 -16.98 32.25
N TYR A 688 -10.67 -15.64 32.27
CA TYR A 688 -11.82 -14.76 32.11
C TYR A 688 -11.61 -13.88 30.89
N LEU A 689 -12.58 -13.83 29.98
CA LEU A 689 -12.64 -12.84 28.89
C LEU A 689 -13.70 -11.81 29.27
N ILE A 690 -13.33 -10.53 29.26
CA ILE A 690 -14.18 -9.41 29.71
C ILE A 690 -14.64 -8.66 28.47
N PHE A 691 -15.95 -8.65 28.24
CA PHE A 691 -16.59 -7.99 27.10
C PHE A 691 -17.47 -6.84 27.57
N GLU A 692 -17.78 -5.93 26.66
CA GLU A 692 -18.82 -4.93 26.89
C GLU A 692 -20.19 -5.58 27.19
N TYR A 693 -20.96 -4.95 28.07
CA TYR A 693 -22.26 -5.48 28.47
C TYR A 693 -23.36 -5.06 27.48
N CYS A 694 -23.89 -6.03 26.73
CA CYS A 694 -25.04 -5.82 25.85
C CYS A 694 -26.36 -5.86 26.63
N CYS A 695 -26.84 -4.70 27.06
CA CYS A 695 -28.02 -4.59 27.95
C CYS A 695 -29.33 -5.18 27.40
N TYR A 696 -29.47 -5.33 26.08
CA TYR A 696 -30.66 -5.90 25.43
C TYR A 696 -30.54 -7.39 25.05
N GLY A 697 -29.44 -8.05 25.42
CA GLY A 697 -29.20 -9.45 25.11
C GLY A 697 -28.78 -9.70 23.66
N ASP A 698 -28.98 -10.92 23.17
CA ASP A 698 -28.57 -11.32 21.82
C ASP A 698 -29.49 -10.76 20.72
N LEU A 699 -28.91 -10.52 19.55
CA LEU A 699 -29.58 -9.91 18.40
C LEU A 699 -30.81 -10.72 17.94
N LEU A 700 -30.75 -12.05 17.95
CA LEU A 700 -31.85 -12.90 17.50
C LEU A 700 -33.10 -12.68 18.38
N ASN A 701 -32.92 -12.73 19.70
CA ASN A 701 -34.02 -12.50 20.63
C ASN A 701 -34.49 -11.05 20.63
N TYR A 702 -33.59 -10.09 20.47
CA TYR A 702 -33.95 -8.68 20.30
C TYR A 702 -34.83 -8.47 19.06
N LEU A 703 -34.42 -8.96 17.90
CA LEU A 703 -35.18 -8.86 16.65
C LEU A 703 -36.53 -9.57 16.75
N ARG A 704 -36.59 -10.76 17.36
CA ARG A 704 -37.85 -11.47 17.63
C ARG A 704 -38.80 -10.62 18.49
N SER A 705 -38.29 -9.95 19.52
CA SER A 705 -39.10 -9.09 20.39
C SER A 705 -39.62 -7.82 19.70
N LYS A 706 -39.00 -7.40 18.59
CA LYS A 706 -39.34 -6.19 17.83
C LYS A 706 -39.91 -6.49 16.44
N ARG A 707 -40.30 -7.75 16.17
CA ARG A 707 -40.74 -8.23 14.85
C ARG A 707 -41.79 -7.33 14.22
N GLU A 708 -42.79 -6.88 14.97
CA GLU A 708 -43.88 -6.05 14.44
C GLU A 708 -43.44 -4.64 14.01
N LYS A 709 -42.43 -4.08 14.69
CA LYS A 709 -41.89 -2.75 14.37
C LYS A 709 -41.04 -2.79 13.10
N PHE A 710 -40.18 -3.80 12.96
CA PHE A 710 -39.35 -3.97 11.77
C PHE A 710 -40.15 -4.43 10.54
N HIS A 711 -41.21 -5.24 10.72
CA HIS A 711 -42.00 -5.75 9.60
C HIS A 711 -42.68 -4.62 8.80
N ARG A 712 -43.17 -3.56 9.47
CA ARG A 712 -43.80 -2.41 8.80
C ARG A 712 -42.81 -1.59 7.97
N THR A 713 -41.62 -1.31 8.50
CA THR A 713 -40.60 -0.48 7.82
C THR A 713 -40.07 -1.15 6.56
N TRP A 714 -39.87 -2.47 6.59
CA TRP A 714 -39.40 -3.21 5.41
C TRP A 714 -40.47 -3.27 4.30
N THR A 715 -41.75 -3.43 4.63
CA THR A 715 -42.83 -3.39 3.61
C THR A 715 -42.98 -2.03 2.92
N GLU A 716 -42.60 -0.93 3.58
CA GLU A 716 -42.59 0.41 2.97
C GLU A 716 -41.36 0.59 2.05
N ILE A 717 -40.18 0.15 2.49
CA ILE A 717 -38.93 0.21 1.70
C ILE A 717 -39.02 -0.62 0.41
N PHE A 718 -39.63 -1.82 0.46
CA PHE A 718 -39.82 -2.65 -0.74
C PHE A 718 -40.87 -2.10 -1.72
N LYS A 719 -41.74 -1.18 -1.30
CA LYS A 719 -42.67 -0.51 -2.21
C LYS A 719 -42.02 0.63 -2.99
N GLU A 720 -41.02 1.30 -2.43
CA GLU A 720 -40.37 2.44 -3.07
C GLU A 720 -39.19 2.04 -3.96
N HIS A 721 -38.49 0.95 -3.65
CA HIS A 721 -37.31 0.54 -4.42
C HIS A 721 -37.53 -0.89 -4.89
N ASN A 722 -37.79 -1.03 -6.19
CA ASN A 722 -38.17 -2.26 -6.89
C ASN A 722 -36.99 -3.28 -6.94
N PHE A 723 -36.44 -3.65 -5.79
CA PHE A 723 -35.35 -4.62 -5.65
C PHE A 723 -35.93 -6.04 -5.58
N SER A 724 -35.77 -6.80 -6.66
CA SER A 724 -35.97 -8.25 -6.65
C SER A 724 -34.65 -8.95 -6.31
N PHE A 725 -34.49 -9.42 -5.09
CA PHE A 725 -33.51 -10.45 -4.77
C PHE A 725 -34.27 -11.70 -4.26
N TYR A 726 -33.92 -12.86 -4.84
CA TYR A 726 -34.48 -14.22 -4.72
C TYR A 726 -35.60 -14.63 -5.71
N PRO A 727 -35.29 -15.46 -6.73
CA PRO A 727 -36.29 -16.15 -7.55
C PRO A 727 -36.79 -17.48 -6.94
N THR A 728 -36.63 -17.72 -5.63
CA THR A 728 -36.93 -19.04 -5.00
C THR A 728 -38.08 -19.06 -4.00
N PHE A 729 -39.02 -18.12 -4.09
CA PHE A 729 -40.36 -18.29 -3.52
C PHE A 729 -41.41 -18.35 -4.63
N GLN A 730 -41.47 -19.48 -5.35
CA GLN A 730 -42.70 -19.85 -6.03
C GLN A 730 -43.70 -20.25 -4.95
N SER A 731 -44.66 -19.38 -4.69
CA SER A 731 -45.90 -19.74 -4.02
C SER A 731 -46.59 -20.83 -4.83
N HIS A 732 -46.68 -22.04 -4.29
CA HIS A 732 -47.60 -23.05 -4.84
C HIS A 732 -49.02 -22.45 -4.86
N PRO A 733 -49.69 -22.38 -6.02
CA PRO A 733 -51.10 -22.02 -6.07
C PRO A 733 -51.91 -23.18 -5.49
N ASN A 734 -52.80 -22.84 -4.55
CA ASN A 734 -53.81 -23.72 -3.98
C ASN A 734 -54.49 -24.60 -5.05
N SER A 735 -54.27 -25.92 -5.01
CA SER A 735 -55.17 -26.86 -5.66
C SER A 735 -56.41 -27.05 -4.79
N SER A 736 -57.47 -26.30 -5.08
CA SER A 736 -58.83 -26.77 -4.74
C SER A 736 -59.87 -26.24 -5.73
N LYS A 737 -60.75 -27.18 -6.13
CA LYS A 737 -61.98 -27.07 -6.93
C LYS A 737 -61.81 -27.21 -8.45
N LYS A 738 -61.91 -28.44 -8.96
CA LYS A 738 -63.18 -29.15 -9.23
C LYS A 738 -62.92 -30.63 -9.38
#